data_AF-A0A6C1P5P1-F1
#
_entry.id   AF-A0A6C1P5P1-F1
#
_cell.length_a   1.000
_cell.length_b   1.000
_cell.length_c   1.000
_cell.angle_alpha   90.00
_cell.angle_beta   90.00
_cell.angle_gamma   90.00
#
_symmetry.space_group_name_H-M   'P 1'
#
loop_
_entity.id
_entity.type
_entity.pdbx_description
1 polymer ?
#
loop_
_entity_poly.entity_id
_entity_poly.type
_entity_poly.pdbx_seq_one_letter_code
_entity_poly.pdbx_strand_id
1 'polypeptide(L)'
;MNNILSHSVDITLIIVNYNVKEYLANLLYSVDRAKHNLSLQIIVVDNDSRDGSLSYLKPRFPGVEFIANAKNVGFGSANNQAIKIAKGKYTLLVNPDVLISENTLVTLYEHMENNPGTGACGCKILNPDGTFAPESRRSVPTPANALWKVLGLTNLFPENRRFSEYYLGWMNPDEQGKVPVLSGSFMFFRTDLLQKLEGFDERFFMYGEDIDLCYRVAKEGYDIDYVPSTSIIHYKGESTKKDNLRYVITFNKALYQFFDKHYSYGYTLFFRMLIYTGIVLKTVLSYIATLIRKASRPAVDLLILNTLIVILFLIRYSIPITGFAEAYQPRFLIVNLLLSVFFLMAGKFYEQYGKNRFSASAAIKSSFIAFVGVVIVTFFFRDFAFSRLILLAGAILGPALIAAVRFYEKTRPSNIHRAGSQIIRPRLLVAGVGDVTGNLIRKIRAEASWNYDIIGLVSQANTQELNELEHVPVIGSIHQLPELVKSYKADQVLFTLDSISHLEILKLMSQIEDRNVVYKVVPESLDYIVGKSHVEYFDDIPVMDVELPYNSAWNRFIKRGVDIVLPAVLLVMMLPLYPFFRLIASGRNRNLHIPLGSDPLLKPGLNLWHPHNRHRFLNVFHLLAGTLQGRLSLVGAPLTDQAVSDNIGYKFGLTGLLQINEKRLFRDEEKHRFELYYLQNYTVWKDFEIIFKTLLSGKCCYVYVNAGKPDAG
;
A
#
# COMPACT_ATOMS: atom_id res chain seq x y z
N MET A 1 -17.96 -40.64 -42.31
CA MET A 1 -18.66 -40.09 -41.12
C MET A 1 -17.77 -40.33 -39.92
N ASN A 2 -16.93 -39.35 -39.58
CA ASN A 2 -16.06 -39.41 -38.41
C ASN A 2 -16.85 -38.93 -37.19
N ASN A 3 -16.97 -39.78 -36.17
CA ASN A 3 -17.49 -39.42 -34.86
C ASN A 3 -16.57 -38.36 -34.24
N ILE A 4 -16.94 -37.09 -34.38
CA ILE A 4 -16.42 -36.02 -33.53
C ILE A 4 -17.08 -36.24 -32.17
N LEU A 5 -16.33 -36.77 -31.21
CA LEU A 5 -16.69 -36.69 -29.80
C LEU A 5 -16.78 -35.20 -29.46
N SER A 6 -17.99 -34.62 -29.52
CA SER A 6 -18.22 -33.29 -28.97
C SER A 6 -18.08 -33.42 -27.46
N HIS A 7 -16.95 -32.98 -26.91
CA HIS A 7 -16.85 -32.81 -25.47
C HIS A 7 -17.98 -31.88 -25.03
N SER A 8 -18.72 -32.26 -23.99
CA SER A 8 -19.78 -31.41 -23.42
C SER A 8 -19.21 -30.19 -22.66
N VAL A 9 -17.91 -30.22 -22.36
CA VAL A 9 -17.15 -29.16 -21.69
C VAL A 9 -15.88 -28.90 -22.51
N ASP A 10 -15.65 -27.63 -22.87
CA ASP A 10 -14.48 -27.23 -23.63
C ASP A 10 -13.26 -27.06 -22.71
N ILE A 11 -13.45 -26.37 -21.57
CA ILE A 11 -12.37 -26.06 -20.63
C ILE A 11 -12.81 -26.37 -19.19
N THR A 12 -11.98 -27.10 -18.44
CA THR A 12 -12.06 -27.16 -16.98
C THR A 12 -11.11 -26.15 -16.36
N LEU A 13 -11.61 -25.18 -15.59
CA LEU A 13 -10.79 -24.29 -14.78
C LEU A 13 -10.62 -24.87 -13.38
N ILE A 14 -9.38 -24.98 -12.92
CA ILE A 14 -9.01 -25.46 -11.58
C ILE A 14 -8.32 -24.34 -10.83
N ILE A 15 -8.86 -24.01 -9.66
CA ILE A 15 -8.39 -22.92 -8.82
C ILE A 15 -8.16 -23.43 -7.40
N VAL A 16 -6.95 -23.26 -6.87
CA VAL A 16 -6.64 -23.57 -5.47
C VAL A 16 -6.71 -22.30 -4.64
N ASN A 17 -7.63 -22.25 -3.68
CA ASN A 17 -7.85 -21.10 -2.81
C ASN A 17 -7.18 -21.28 -1.44
N TYR A 18 -6.55 -20.22 -0.93
CA TYR A 18 -6.04 -20.18 0.45
C TYR A 18 -5.98 -18.74 0.98
N ASN A 19 -7.00 -18.35 1.76
CA ASN A 19 -7.13 -17.05 2.42
C ASN A 19 -7.05 -15.82 1.48
N VAL A 20 -7.72 -15.89 0.31
CA VAL A 20 -7.72 -14.82 -0.70
C VAL A 20 -9.11 -14.64 -1.36
N LYS A 21 -10.18 -14.63 -0.54
CA LYS A 21 -11.58 -14.60 -1.02
C LYS A 21 -11.90 -13.52 -2.07
N GLU A 22 -11.39 -12.29 -1.94
CA GLU A 22 -11.69 -11.19 -2.88
C GLU A 22 -11.01 -11.36 -4.23
N TYR A 23 -9.76 -11.84 -4.20
CA TYR A 23 -9.02 -12.15 -5.41
C TYR A 23 -9.73 -13.25 -6.20
N LEU A 24 -10.14 -14.31 -5.49
CA LEU A 24 -10.89 -15.39 -6.11
C LEU A 24 -12.22 -14.92 -6.71
N ALA A 25 -12.96 -14.06 -6.01
CA ALA A 25 -14.18 -13.47 -6.56
C ALA A 25 -13.90 -12.70 -7.86
N ASN A 26 -12.86 -11.87 -7.89
CA ASN A 26 -12.47 -11.11 -9.09
C ASN A 26 -12.06 -12.02 -10.25
N LEU A 27 -11.32 -13.09 -9.97
CA LEU A 27 -10.99 -14.10 -10.97
C LEU A 27 -12.26 -14.69 -11.58
N LEU A 28 -13.22 -15.14 -10.75
CA LEU A 28 -14.46 -15.74 -11.21
C LEU A 28 -15.29 -14.79 -12.07
N TYR A 29 -15.38 -13.50 -11.71
CA TYR A 29 -16.02 -12.48 -12.56
C TYR A 29 -15.29 -12.30 -13.90
N SER A 30 -13.95 -12.27 -13.90
CA SER A 30 -13.18 -12.17 -15.15
C SER A 30 -13.33 -13.40 -16.06
N VAL A 31 -13.46 -14.60 -15.46
CA VAL A 31 -13.73 -15.85 -16.17
C VAL A 31 -15.11 -15.82 -16.84
N ASP A 32 -16.13 -15.34 -16.13
CA ASP A 32 -17.49 -15.24 -16.68
C ASP A 32 -17.52 -14.36 -17.94
N ARG A 33 -16.80 -13.24 -17.90
CA ARG A 33 -16.62 -12.35 -19.07
C ARG A 33 -15.80 -12.98 -20.19
N ALA A 34 -14.78 -13.79 -19.86
CA ALA A 34 -13.91 -14.43 -20.85
C ALA A 34 -14.47 -15.72 -21.45
N LYS A 35 -15.58 -16.24 -20.92
CA LYS A 35 -16.19 -17.51 -21.33
C LYS A 35 -16.64 -17.52 -22.80
N HIS A 36 -17.20 -16.42 -23.30
CA HIS A 36 -17.82 -16.34 -24.62
C HIS A 36 -18.77 -17.54 -24.88
N ASN A 37 -18.58 -18.27 -25.98
CA ASN A 37 -19.38 -19.44 -26.37
C ASN A 37 -18.82 -20.76 -25.84
N LEU A 38 -17.76 -20.73 -25.02
CA LEU A 38 -17.11 -21.94 -24.51
C LEU A 38 -17.90 -22.53 -23.33
N SER A 39 -18.03 -23.85 -23.30
CA SER A 39 -18.57 -24.58 -22.15
C SER A 39 -17.49 -24.75 -21.08
N LEU A 40 -17.73 -24.24 -19.87
CA LEU A 40 -16.77 -24.26 -18.76
C LEU A 40 -17.24 -25.14 -17.62
N GLN A 41 -16.32 -25.91 -17.05
CA GLN A 41 -16.44 -26.49 -15.71
C GLN A 41 -15.47 -25.74 -14.80
N ILE A 42 -15.95 -25.16 -13.70
CA ILE A 42 -15.10 -24.41 -12.76
C ILE A 42 -15.05 -25.18 -11.43
N ILE A 43 -13.84 -25.55 -11.01
CA ILE A 43 -13.59 -26.28 -9.77
C ILE A 43 -12.68 -25.45 -8.87
N VAL A 44 -13.17 -25.10 -7.69
CA VAL A 44 -12.41 -24.39 -6.66
C VAL A 44 -12.10 -25.34 -5.52
N VAL A 45 -10.81 -25.54 -5.25
CA VAL A 45 -10.32 -26.31 -4.10
C VAL A 45 -9.91 -25.34 -2.99
N ASP A 46 -10.76 -25.19 -1.98
CA ASP A 46 -10.45 -24.43 -0.76
C ASP A 46 -9.53 -25.24 0.15
N ASN A 47 -8.30 -24.75 0.33
CA ASN A 47 -7.21 -25.49 0.94
C ASN A 47 -7.03 -25.13 2.43
N ASP A 48 -8.11 -25.19 3.21
CA ASP A 48 -8.21 -24.77 4.62
C ASP A 48 -8.13 -23.23 4.81
N SER A 49 -9.02 -22.49 4.12
CA SER A 49 -9.13 -21.03 4.28
C SER A 49 -9.94 -20.66 5.54
N ARG A 50 -9.52 -19.58 6.21
CA ARG A 50 -10.11 -19.05 7.45
C ARG A 50 -10.70 -17.64 7.30
N ASP A 51 -10.72 -17.12 6.08
CA ASP A 51 -11.18 -15.76 5.74
C ASP A 51 -12.69 -15.68 5.43
N GLY A 52 -13.41 -16.80 5.47
CA GLY A 52 -14.82 -16.90 5.09
C GLY A 52 -15.06 -17.08 3.59
N SER A 53 -14.04 -17.51 2.82
CA SER A 53 -14.11 -17.74 1.37
C SER A 53 -15.37 -18.51 0.93
N LEU A 54 -15.59 -19.71 1.49
CA LEU A 54 -16.70 -20.58 1.06
C LEU A 54 -18.08 -19.98 1.34
N SER A 55 -18.28 -19.36 2.50
CA SER A 55 -19.54 -18.69 2.85
C SER A 55 -19.83 -17.49 1.96
N TYR A 56 -18.79 -16.80 1.50
CA TYR A 56 -18.92 -15.63 0.63
C TYR A 56 -19.19 -16.01 -0.83
N LEU A 57 -18.51 -17.05 -1.34
CA LEU A 57 -18.48 -17.41 -2.77
C LEU A 57 -19.59 -18.37 -3.19
N LYS A 58 -19.95 -19.36 -2.37
CA LYS A 58 -20.97 -20.36 -2.74
C LYS A 58 -22.32 -19.75 -3.15
N PRO A 59 -22.86 -18.74 -2.44
CA PRO A 59 -24.11 -18.11 -2.84
C PRO A 59 -24.01 -17.27 -4.13
N ARG A 60 -22.82 -16.72 -4.41
CA ARG A 60 -22.56 -15.82 -5.56
C ARG A 60 -22.28 -16.59 -6.85
N PHE A 61 -21.70 -17.78 -6.75
CA PHE A 61 -21.27 -18.58 -7.89
C PHE A 61 -21.84 -20.02 -7.80
N PRO A 62 -23.16 -20.20 -7.97
CA PRO A 62 -23.81 -21.52 -7.81
C PRO A 62 -23.37 -22.54 -8.88
N GLY A 63 -22.83 -22.08 -10.01
CA GLY A 63 -22.29 -22.95 -11.07
C GLY A 63 -20.86 -23.45 -10.84
N VAL A 64 -20.23 -23.08 -9.72
CA VAL A 64 -18.85 -23.48 -9.38
C VAL A 64 -18.88 -24.70 -8.45
N GLU A 65 -18.08 -25.72 -8.77
CA GLU A 65 -17.87 -26.89 -7.92
C GLU A 65 -16.82 -26.57 -6.85
N PHE A 66 -17.20 -26.65 -5.56
CA PHE A 66 -16.28 -26.37 -4.45
C PHE A 66 -15.86 -27.65 -3.73
N ILE A 67 -14.54 -27.88 -3.64
CA ILE A 67 -13.92 -28.91 -2.80
C ILE A 67 -13.32 -28.22 -1.58
N ALA A 68 -13.65 -28.66 -0.37
CA ALA A 68 -13.14 -28.07 0.86
C ALA A 68 -12.21 -29.05 1.59
N ASN A 69 -10.93 -28.70 1.72
CA ASN A 69 -9.96 -29.49 2.47
C ASN A 69 -9.98 -29.12 3.96
N ALA A 70 -9.85 -30.13 4.82
CA ALA A 70 -9.75 -29.95 6.27
C ALA A 70 -8.37 -29.43 6.74
N LYS A 71 -7.36 -29.46 5.87
CA LYS A 71 -6.01 -28.96 6.12
C LYS A 71 -5.38 -28.51 4.79
N ASN A 72 -4.44 -27.58 4.86
CA ASN A 72 -3.65 -27.21 3.69
C ASN A 72 -2.73 -28.36 3.25
N VAL A 73 -3.04 -28.99 2.11
CA VAL A 73 -2.29 -30.13 1.56
C VAL A 73 -1.16 -29.72 0.59
N GLY A 74 -0.95 -28.42 0.38
CA GLY A 74 -0.05 -27.91 -0.66
C GLY A 74 -0.75 -27.66 -2.00
N PHE A 75 -0.06 -26.97 -2.91
CA PHE A 75 -0.64 -26.51 -4.18
C PHE A 75 -0.84 -27.67 -5.17
N GLY A 76 0.18 -28.50 -5.38
CA GLY A 76 0.11 -29.63 -6.32
C GLY A 76 -0.96 -30.65 -5.94
N SER A 77 -0.95 -31.12 -4.68
CA SER A 77 -1.94 -32.08 -4.19
C SER A 77 -3.38 -31.56 -4.25
N ALA A 78 -3.60 -30.26 -3.99
CA ALA A 78 -4.93 -29.66 -4.10
C ALA A 78 -5.41 -29.62 -5.57
N ASN A 79 -4.55 -29.21 -6.52
CA ASN A 79 -4.88 -29.26 -7.95
C ASN A 79 -5.18 -30.69 -8.41
N ASN A 80 -4.41 -31.69 -7.97
CA ASN A 80 -4.61 -33.09 -8.36
C ASN A 80 -6.00 -33.63 -8.01
N GLN A 81 -6.61 -33.17 -6.92
CA GLN A 81 -7.98 -33.54 -6.56
C GLN A 81 -8.98 -33.12 -7.64
N ALA A 82 -8.84 -31.91 -8.16
CA ALA A 82 -9.69 -31.36 -9.21
C ALA A 82 -9.34 -31.93 -10.61
N ILE A 83 -8.06 -32.18 -10.91
CA ILE A 83 -7.62 -32.77 -12.19
C ILE A 83 -8.29 -34.13 -12.44
N LYS A 84 -8.46 -34.94 -11.37
CA LYS A 84 -9.11 -36.26 -11.43
C LYS A 84 -10.57 -36.21 -11.90
N ILE A 85 -11.27 -35.10 -11.65
CA ILE A 85 -12.68 -34.92 -12.00
C ILE A 85 -12.89 -33.92 -13.15
N ALA A 86 -11.81 -33.47 -13.78
CA ALA A 86 -11.84 -32.56 -14.91
C ALA A 86 -12.44 -33.25 -16.15
N LYS A 87 -13.43 -32.58 -16.76
CA LYS A 87 -14.19 -33.08 -17.92
C LYS A 87 -13.91 -32.34 -19.22
N GLY A 88 -13.26 -31.18 -19.15
CA GLY A 88 -12.95 -30.33 -20.29
C GLY A 88 -11.98 -30.99 -21.26
N LYS A 89 -12.09 -30.67 -22.55
CA LYS A 89 -11.06 -31.02 -23.54
C LYS A 89 -9.68 -30.46 -23.13
N TYR A 90 -9.68 -29.25 -22.60
CA TYR A 90 -8.52 -28.58 -22.02
C TYR A 90 -8.73 -28.30 -20.52
N THR A 91 -7.63 -28.19 -19.78
CA THR A 91 -7.63 -27.84 -18.36
C THR A 91 -6.77 -26.61 -18.13
N LEU A 92 -7.34 -25.58 -17.52
CA LEU A 92 -6.66 -24.36 -17.10
C LEU A 92 -6.37 -24.43 -15.61
N LEU A 93 -5.09 -24.52 -15.23
CA LEU A 93 -4.64 -24.38 -13.84
C LEU A 93 -4.32 -22.91 -13.60
N VAL A 94 -5.06 -22.24 -12.71
CA VAL A 94 -4.92 -20.80 -12.50
C VAL A 94 -4.97 -20.44 -11.02
N ASN A 95 -4.11 -19.51 -10.61
CA ASN A 95 -4.11 -18.99 -9.24
C ASN A 95 -5.31 -18.06 -8.99
N PRO A 96 -5.83 -17.99 -7.76
CA PRO A 96 -6.96 -17.14 -7.40
C PRO A 96 -6.68 -15.64 -7.52
N ASP A 97 -5.41 -15.21 -7.54
CA ASP A 97 -4.98 -13.81 -7.65
C ASP A 97 -4.62 -13.40 -9.08
N VAL A 98 -5.28 -14.02 -10.06
CA VAL A 98 -5.16 -13.70 -11.49
C VAL A 98 -6.39 -12.97 -11.99
N LEU A 99 -6.17 -12.02 -12.91
CA LEU A 99 -7.21 -11.36 -13.69
C LEU A 99 -7.03 -11.72 -15.16
N ILE A 100 -8.08 -12.29 -15.76
CA ILE A 100 -8.03 -12.81 -17.13
C ILE A 100 -8.64 -11.78 -18.09
N SER A 101 -8.04 -11.62 -19.28
CA SER A 101 -8.63 -10.77 -20.33
C SER A 101 -9.76 -11.50 -21.04
N GLU A 102 -10.72 -10.75 -21.59
CA GLU A 102 -11.92 -11.31 -22.22
C GLU A 102 -11.58 -12.31 -23.35
N ASN A 103 -10.54 -12.03 -24.16
CA ASN A 103 -10.15 -12.91 -25.25
C ASN A 103 -9.28 -14.12 -24.85
N THR A 104 -8.80 -14.20 -23.61
CA THR A 104 -7.75 -15.15 -23.22
C THR A 104 -8.15 -16.60 -23.43
N LEU A 105 -9.34 -17.01 -22.97
CA LEU A 105 -9.76 -18.41 -23.06
C LEU A 105 -9.94 -18.86 -24.51
N VAL A 106 -10.56 -18.02 -25.33
CA VAL A 106 -10.77 -18.30 -26.77
C VAL A 106 -9.44 -18.38 -27.51
N THR A 107 -8.54 -17.40 -27.30
CA THR A 107 -7.22 -17.39 -27.95
C THR A 107 -6.40 -18.64 -27.62
N LEU A 108 -6.39 -19.09 -26.37
CA LEU A 108 -5.65 -20.29 -25.98
C LEU A 108 -6.31 -21.58 -26.47
N TYR A 109 -7.65 -21.63 -26.48
CA TYR A 109 -8.41 -22.73 -27.05
C TYR A 109 -8.08 -22.91 -28.54
N GLU A 110 -8.21 -21.84 -29.33
CA GLU A 110 -7.89 -21.84 -30.76
C GLU A 110 -6.42 -22.17 -31.03
N HIS A 111 -5.49 -21.66 -30.21
CA HIS A 111 -4.07 -22.01 -30.32
C HIS A 111 -3.84 -23.51 -30.15
N MET A 112 -4.48 -24.14 -29.16
CA MET A 112 -4.33 -25.58 -28.91
C MET A 112 -5.02 -26.44 -29.98
N GLU A 113 -6.13 -25.98 -30.57
CA GLU A 113 -6.75 -26.65 -31.72
C GLU A 113 -5.83 -26.64 -32.95
N ASN A 114 -5.19 -25.50 -33.21
CA ASN A 114 -4.31 -25.32 -34.37
C ASN A 114 -2.93 -25.96 -34.20
N ASN A 115 -2.53 -26.32 -32.97
CA ASN A 115 -1.22 -26.90 -32.68
C ASN A 115 -1.34 -28.25 -31.91
N PRO A 116 -1.62 -29.37 -32.61
CA PRO A 116 -1.75 -30.70 -31.99
C PRO A 116 -0.51 -31.17 -31.23
N GLY A 117 0.70 -30.74 -31.63
CA GLY A 117 1.97 -31.08 -30.98
C GLY A 117 2.22 -30.36 -29.65
N THR A 118 1.42 -29.34 -29.33
CA THR A 118 1.53 -28.56 -28.09
C THR A 118 0.74 -29.26 -26.99
N GLY A 119 1.43 -29.67 -25.92
CA GLY A 119 0.83 -30.32 -24.75
C GLY A 119 0.33 -29.32 -23.71
N ALA A 120 0.97 -28.14 -23.66
CA ALA A 120 0.59 -27.05 -22.80
C ALA A 120 0.91 -25.68 -23.42
N CYS A 121 0.17 -24.65 -23.05
CA CYS A 121 0.52 -23.27 -23.36
C CYS A 121 0.24 -22.32 -22.19
N GLY A 122 0.90 -21.17 -22.21
CA GLY A 122 0.64 -20.06 -21.31
C GLY A 122 0.74 -18.75 -22.05
N CYS A 123 0.31 -17.67 -21.41
CA CYS A 123 0.25 -16.35 -22.05
C CYS A 123 1.19 -15.34 -21.40
N LYS A 124 1.18 -14.11 -21.90
CA LYS A 124 1.93 -12.99 -21.30
C LYS A 124 1.35 -12.67 -19.91
N ILE A 125 2.19 -12.63 -18.89
CA ILE A 125 1.79 -12.22 -17.53
C ILE A 125 2.31 -10.82 -17.26
N LEU A 126 1.43 -9.96 -16.79
CA LEU A 126 1.71 -8.61 -16.34
C LEU A 126 1.63 -8.56 -14.81
N ASN A 127 2.52 -7.77 -14.21
CA ASN A 127 2.40 -7.39 -12.81
C ASN A 127 1.26 -6.35 -12.66
N PRO A 128 0.76 -6.07 -11.45
CA PRO A 128 -0.30 -5.07 -11.24
C PRO A 128 0.08 -3.64 -11.59
N ASP A 129 1.37 -3.38 -11.84
CA ASP A 129 1.90 -2.10 -12.34
C ASP A 129 2.02 -2.07 -13.88
N GLY A 130 1.47 -3.07 -14.59
CA GLY A 130 1.53 -3.19 -16.04
C GLY A 130 2.85 -3.73 -16.58
N THR A 131 3.89 -3.87 -15.74
CA THR A 131 5.19 -4.34 -16.19
C THR A 131 5.17 -5.84 -16.53
N PHE A 132 5.90 -6.24 -17.57
CA PHE A 132 6.04 -7.65 -17.93
C PHE A 132 6.63 -8.46 -16.78
N ALA A 133 6.05 -9.63 -16.52
CA ALA A 133 6.49 -10.55 -15.50
C ALA A 133 7.37 -11.64 -16.14
N PRO A 134 8.70 -11.66 -15.92
CA PRO A 134 9.60 -12.58 -16.60
C PRO A 134 9.29 -14.05 -16.34
N GLU A 135 8.64 -14.40 -15.23
CA GLU A 135 8.28 -15.78 -14.95
C GLU A 135 7.18 -16.37 -15.85
N SER A 136 6.54 -15.55 -16.70
CA SER A 136 5.63 -16.02 -17.77
C SER A 136 6.28 -17.11 -18.62
N ARG A 137 7.62 -17.05 -18.75
CA ARG A 137 8.42 -18.02 -19.50
C ARG A 137 9.74 -18.27 -18.79
N ARG A 138 10.08 -19.53 -18.61
CA ARG A 138 11.32 -19.93 -17.93
C ARG A 138 12.01 -21.08 -18.64
N SER A 139 13.29 -21.23 -18.36
CA SER A 139 14.01 -22.47 -18.66
C SER A 139 13.97 -23.43 -17.47
N VAL A 140 14.29 -24.69 -17.74
CA VAL A 140 14.53 -25.69 -16.69
C VAL A 140 15.72 -25.23 -15.84
N PRO A 141 15.61 -25.23 -14.50
CA PRO A 141 16.68 -24.74 -13.64
C PRO A 141 17.93 -25.61 -13.78
N THR A 142 19.06 -24.97 -14.10
CA THR A 142 20.38 -25.61 -14.15
C THR A 142 21.31 -25.01 -13.09
N PRO A 143 22.35 -25.74 -12.66
CA PRO A 143 23.37 -25.18 -11.75
C PRO A 143 24.05 -23.93 -12.32
N ALA A 144 24.25 -23.87 -13.64
CA ALA A 144 24.81 -22.69 -14.32
C ALA A 144 23.89 -21.47 -14.14
N ASN A 145 22.58 -21.63 -14.33
CA ASN A 145 21.60 -20.55 -14.17
C ASN A 145 21.53 -20.04 -12.72
N ALA A 146 21.67 -20.94 -11.76
CA ALA A 146 21.78 -20.56 -10.36
C ALA A 146 23.06 -19.75 -10.09
N LEU A 147 24.20 -20.16 -10.67
CA LEU A 147 25.49 -19.47 -10.52
C LEU A 147 25.46 -18.05 -11.11
N TRP A 148 24.94 -17.87 -12.33
CA TRP A 148 24.83 -16.55 -12.98
C TRP A 148 23.97 -15.58 -12.17
N LYS A 149 22.90 -16.09 -11.56
CA LYS A 149 22.04 -15.31 -10.68
C LYS A 149 22.75 -14.89 -9.38
N VAL A 150 23.54 -15.77 -8.78
CA VAL A 150 24.31 -15.47 -7.56
C VAL A 150 25.44 -14.48 -7.82
N LEU A 151 26.14 -14.61 -8.95
CA LEU A 151 27.21 -13.69 -9.36
C LEU A 151 26.68 -12.34 -9.89
N GLY A 152 25.36 -12.17 -10.02
CA GLY A 152 24.74 -10.95 -10.54
C GLY A 152 24.87 -10.77 -12.06
N LEU A 153 25.44 -11.75 -12.78
CA LEU A 153 25.64 -11.68 -14.23
C LEU A 153 24.32 -11.61 -15.00
N THR A 154 23.24 -12.21 -14.49
CA THR A 154 21.90 -12.09 -15.08
C THR A 154 21.40 -10.64 -15.10
N ASN A 155 21.76 -9.82 -14.10
CA ASN A 155 21.36 -8.41 -14.05
C ASN A 155 22.30 -7.52 -14.89
N LEU A 156 23.58 -7.89 -14.98
CA LEU A 156 24.57 -7.17 -15.79
C LEU A 156 24.37 -7.40 -17.30
N PHE A 157 23.92 -8.60 -17.67
CA PHE A 157 23.74 -9.01 -19.07
C PHE A 157 22.32 -9.60 -19.28
N PRO A 158 21.26 -8.79 -19.17
CA PRO A 158 19.88 -9.27 -19.17
C PRO A 158 19.42 -9.87 -20.51
N GLU A 159 20.02 -9.46 -21.63
CA GLU A 159 19.67 -9.95 -22.98
C GLU A 159 20.58 -11.10 -23.45
N ASN A 160 21.58 -11.48 -22.66
CA ASN A 160 22.54 -12.50 -23.10
C ASN A 160 21.98 -13.92 -22.92
N ARG A 161 21.96 -14.70 -23.99
CA ARG A 161 21.46 -16.09 -24.01
C ARG A 161 21.99 -16.99 -22.90
N ARG A 162 23.25 -16.82 -22.52
CA ARG A 162 23.90 -17.64 -21.50
C ARG A 162 23.60 -17.17 -20.07
N PHE A 163 23.57 -15.87 -19.84
CA PHE A 163 23.46 -15.31 -18.48
C PHE A 163 22.02 -15.04 -18.03
N SER A 164 21.08 -14.95 -18.98
CA SER A 164 19.64 -14.75 -18.72
C SER A 164 18.75 -15.92 -19.17
N GLU A 165 19.35 -17.10 -19.38
CA GLU A 165 18.66 -18.33 -19.80
C GLU A 165 17.40 -18.64 -18.98
N TYR A 166 17.49 -18.51 -17.65
CA TYR A 166 16.37 -18.88 -16.78
C TYR A 166 15.07 -18.13 -17.06
N TYR A 167 15.13 -16.88 -17.52
CA TYR A 167 13.96 -16.07 -17.87
C TYR A 167 13.85 -15.78 -19.37
N LEU A 168 14.68 -16.46 -20.18
CA LEU A 168 14.76 -16.26 -21.64
C LEU A 168 14.91 -14.77 -22.00
N GLY A 169 15.84 -14.07 -21.35
CA GLY A 169 15.90 -12.60 -21.39
C GLY A 169 16.21 -11.99 -22.77
N TRP A 170 16.65 -12.79 -23.74
CA TRP A 170 16.83 -12.38 -25.15
C TRP A 170 15.55 -12.42 -25.99
N MET A 171 14.52 -13.14 -25.52
CA MET A 171 13.27 -13.29 -26.25
C MET A 171 12.45 -12.02 -26.05
N ASN A 172 11.83 -11.46 -27.09
CA ASN A 172 10.98 -10.28 -26.91
C ASN A 172 9.70 -10.70 -26.14
N PRO A 173 9.22 -9.96 -25.11
CA PRO A 173 7.98 -10.29 -24.39
C PRO A 173 6.75 -10.54 -25.26
N ASP A 174 6.71 -9.94 -26.46
CA ASP A 174 5.62 -10.06 -27.44
C ASP A 174 5.89 -11.10 -28.54
N GLU A 175 7.03 -11.78 -28.49
CA GLU A 175 7.37 -12.85 -29.42
C GLU A 175 6.73 -14.17 -28.96
N GLN A 176 5.96 -14.79 -29.85
CA GLN A 176 5.43 -16.14 -29.65
C GLN A 176 6.56 -17.16 -29.84
N GLY A 177 6.58 -18.21 -29.02
CA GLY A 177 7.55 -19.28 -29.20
C GLY A 177 7.47 -20.38 -28.17
N LYS A 178 8.29 -21.41 -28.36
CA LYS A 178 8.37 -22.56 -27.46
C LYS A 178 9.16 -22.21 -26.22
N VAL A 179 8.66 -22.59 -25.04
CA VAL A 179 9.29 -22.30 -23.75
C VAL A 179 9.35 -23.57 -22.90
N PRO A 180 10.46 -23.86 -22.21
CA PRO A 180 10.56 -25.10 -21.44
C PRO A 180 9.62 -25.17 -20.24
N VAL A 181 9.31 -24.03 -19.62
CA VAL A 181 8.56 -23.96 -18.36
C VAL A 181 7.63 -22.75 -18.36
N LEU A 182 6.35 -22.99 -18.04
CA LEU A 182 5.33 -21.97 -17.80
C LEU A 182 5.33 -21.50 -16.34
N SER A 183 4.65 -20.39 -16.05
CA SER A 183 4.39 -19.99 -14.65
C SER A 183 3.32 -20.87 -14.02
N GLY A 184 3.56 -21.41 -12.83
CA GLY A 184 2.54 -22.14 -12.07
C GLY A 184 1.25 -21.35 -11.77
N SER A 185 1.26 -20.03 -11.96
CA SER A 185 0.09 -19.17 -11.78
C SER A 185 -0.96 -19.26 -12.88
N PHE A 186 -0.57 -19.71 -14.09
CA PHE A 186 -1.46 -19.82 -15.24
C PHE A 186 -0.89 -20.80 -16.26
N MET A 187 -1.50 -21.98 -16.39
CA MET A 187 -1.05 -23.03 -17.30
C MET A 187 -2.24 -23.74 -17.94
N PHE A 188 -2.27 -23.79 -19.27
CA PHE A 188 -3.35 -24.37 -20.06
C PHE A 188 -2.87 -25.68 -20.71
N PHE A 189 -3.48 -26.81 -20.34
CA PHE A 189 -3.05 -28.15 -20.75
C PHE A 189 -4.11 -28.87 -21.57
N ARG A 190 -3.68 -29.84 -22.38
CA ARG A 190 -4.58 -30.93 -22.80
C ARG A 190 -4.96 -31.76 -21.58
N THR A 191 -6.26 -31.96 -21.35
CA THR A 191 -6.72 -32.66 -20.14
C THR A 191 -6.27 -34.11 -20.10
N ASP A 192 -6.28 -34.79 -21.24
CA ASP A 192 -5.84 -36.19 -21.38
C ASP A 192 -4.35 -36.36 -21.03
N LEU A 193 -3.48 -35.47 -21.51
CA LEU A 193 -2.06 -35.44 -21.17
C LEU A 193 -1.86 -35.16 -19.69
N LEU A 194 -2.57 -34.18 -19.13
CA LEU A 194 -2.47 -33.82 -17.72
C LEU A 194 -2.89 -34.98 -16.80
N GLN A 195 -3.95 -35.70 -17.16
CA GLN A 195 -4.42 -36.89 -16.45
C GLN A 195 -3.47 -38.08 -16.63
N LYS A 196 -2.93 -38.31 -17.84
CA LYS A 196 -1.89 -39.33 -18.10
C LYS A 196 -0.65 -39.11 -17.23
N LEU A 197 -0.28 -37.84 -17.01
CA LEU A 197 0.83 -37.45 -16.14
C LEU A 197 0.48 -37.46 -14.65
N GLU A 198 -0.74 -37.83 -14.26
CA GLU A 198 -1.23 -37.79 -12.87
C GLU A 198 -1.12 -36.40 -12.21
N GLY A 199 -1.17 -35.34 -13.01
CA GLY A 199 -1.04 -33.96 -12.50
C GLY A 199 0.33 -33.65 -11.91
N PHE A 200 0.36 -32.91 -10.80
CA PHE A 200 1.58 -32.53 -10.10
C PHE A 200 2.15 -33.66 -9.24
N ASP A 201 3.47 -33.62 -9.02
CA ASP A 201 4.11 -34.51 -8.06
C ASP A 201 3.87 -34.01 -6.62
N GLU A 202 3.12 -34.79 -5.84
CA GLU A 202 2.68 -34.43 -4.49
C GLU A 202 3.82 -34.32 -3.47
N ARG A 203 5.05 -34.73 -3.82
CA ARG A 203 6.24 -34.48 -2.98
C ARG A 203 6.57 -32.99 -2.87
N PHE A 204 6.17 -32.21 -3.87
CA PHE A 204 6.32 -30.75 -3.87
C PHE A 204 5.12 -30.14 -3.14
N PHE A 205 5.34 -29.67 -1.91
CA PHE A 205 4.31 -28.94 -1.18
C PHE A 205 3.93 -27.63 -1.91
N MET A 206 4.95 -26.91 -2.39
CA MET A 206 4.83 -25.63 -3.08
C MET A 206 6.18 -25.22 -3.68
N TYR A 207 6.15 -24.55 -4.83
CA TYR A 207 7.28 -24.25 -5.70
C TYR A 207 7.90 -25.46 -6.37
N GLY A 208 8.28 -25.33 -7.65
CA GLY A 208 8.99 -26.35 -8.41
C GLY A 208 8.08 -27.46 -8.95
N GLU A 209 6.86 -27.62 -8.47
CA GLU A 209 5.84 -28.52 -9.05
C GLU A 209 5.50 -28.15 -10.49
N ASP A 210 5.48 -26.87 -10.81
CA ASP A 210 5.24 -26.31 -12.13
C ASP A 210 6.39 -26.65 -13.09
N ILE A 211 7.63 -26.51 -12.62
CA ILE A 211 8.85 -26.91 -13.34
C ILE A 211 8.84 -28.42 -13.60
N ASP A 212 8.52 -29.21 -12.59
CA ASP A 212 8.42 -30.67 -12.70
C ASP A 212 7.41 -31.13 -13.74
N LEU A 213 6.20 -30.57 -13.70
CA LEU A 213 5.13 -30.91 -14.63
C LEU A 213 5.48 -30.53 -16.07
N CYS A 214 5.98 -29.31 -16.29
CA CYS A 214 6.42 -28.87 -17.62
C CYS A 214 7.55 -29.77 -18.17
N TYR A 215 8.50 -30.14 -17.30
CA TYR A 215 9.59 -31.02 -17.69
C TYR A 215 9.11 -32.43 -18.06
N ARG A 216 8.08 -32.95 -17.38
CA ARG A 216 7.44 -34.22 -17.74
C ARG A 216 6.64 -34.15 -19.04
N VAL A 217 5.95 -33.05 -19.31
CA VAL A 217 5.29 -32.80 -20.61
C VAL A 217 6.29 -32.87 -21.76
N ALA A 218 7.45 -32.21 -21.62
CA ALA A 218 8.50 -32.27 -22.63
C ALA A 218 9.08 -33.69 -22.82
N LYS A 219 9.18 -34.49 -21.74
CA LYS A 219 9.62 -35.89 -21.82
C LYS A 219 8.64 -36.81 -22.55
N GLU A 220 7.35 -36.46 -22.55
CA GLU A 220 6.32 -37.15 -23.35
C GLU A 220 6.35 -36.72 -24.83
N GLY A 221 7.29 -35.86 -25.24
CA GLY A 221 7.48 -35.43 -26.62
C GLY A 221 6.58 -34.27 -27.06
N TYR A 222 5.87 -33.64 -26.12
CA TYR A 222 5.02 -32.48 -26.41
C TYR A 222 5.79 -31.16 -26.27
N ASP A 223 5.42 -30.20 -27.11
CA ASP A 223 5.87 -28.83 -27.01
C ASP A 223 5.09 -28.06 -25.93
N ILE A 224 5.71 -27.01 -25.41
CA ILE A 224 5.09 -26.04 -24.51
C ILE A 224 5.23 -24.65 -25.13
N ASP A 225 4.11 -23.98 -25.35
CA ASP A 225 4.07 -22.72 -26.10
C ASP A 225 3.79 -21.51 -25.20
N TYR A 226 4.46 -20.41 -25.52
CA TYR A 226 4.18 -19.09 -24.98
C TYR A 226 3.42 -18.26 -26.02
N VAL A 227 2.21 -17.83 -25.66
CA VAL A 227 1.22 -17.18 -26.53
C VAL A 227 0.98 -15.74 -26.05
N PRO A 228 1.78 -14.75 -26.49
CA PRO A 228 1.69 -13.37 -26.02
C PRO A 228 0.58 -12.55 -26.69
N SER A 229 -0.17 -13.12 -27.65
CA SER A 229 -1.33 -12.48 -28.27
C SER A 229 -2.49 -12.24 -27.28
N THR A 230 -2.44 -12.87 -26.10
CA THR A 230 -3.29 -12.55 -24.95
C THR A 230 -2.44 -12.39 -23.69
N SER A 231 -3.02 -11.73 -22.68
CA SER A 231 -2.31 -11.46 -21.43
C SER A 231 -3.22 -11.46 -20.20
N ILE A 232 -2.61 -11.63 -19.03
CA ILE A 232 -3.28 -11.63 -17.72
C ILE A 232 -2.53 -10.72 -16.73
N ILE A 233 -3.20 -10.30 -15.65
CA ILE A 233 -2.53 -9.73 -14.46
C ILE A 233 -2.41 -10.80 -13.40
N HIS A 234 -1.26 -10.86 -12.72
CA HIS A 234 -1.09 -11.69 -11.53
C HIS A 234 -0.70 -10.81 -10.33
N TYR A 235 -1.58 -10.74 -9.31
CA TYR A 235 -1.49 -9.78 -8.21
C TYR A 235 -0.38 -10.05 -7.18
N LYS A 236 0.24 -11.24 -7.16
CA LYS A 236 1.48 -11.59 -6.42
C LYS A 236 1.63 -10.92 -5.04
N GLY A 237 1.34 -11.64 -3.96
CA GLY A 237 1.97 -11.29 -2.67
C GLY A 237 1.21 -11.58 -1.38
N GLU A 238 -0.07 -11.97 -1.44
CA GLU A 238 -0.85 -12.16 -0.21
C GLU A 238 -0.57 -13.49 0.47
N SER A 239 -0.56 -14.60 -0.26
CA SER A 239 -0.40 -15.92 0.35
C SER A 239 1.05 -16.25 0.72
N THR A 240 2.06 -15.55 0.20
CA THR A 240 3.47 -15.78 0.59
C THR A 240 4.37 -14.54 0.49
N LYS A 241 4.79 -14.04 1.66
CA LYS A 241 5.84 -13.00 1.78
C LYS A 241 7.21 -13.61 1.46
N LYS A 242 7.77 -13.28 0.29
CA LYS A 242 9.07 -13.79 -0.21
C LYS A 242 10.28 -13.46 0.67
N ASP A 243 10.15 -12.54 1.62
CA ASP A 243 11.19 -12.17 2.60
C ASP A 243 11.23 -13.09 3.84
N ASN A 244 10.37 -14.12 3.90
CA ASN A 244 10.34 -15.07 5.01
C ASN A 244 11.39 -16.17 4.83
N LEU A 245 12.12 -16.52 5.90
CA LEU A 245 13.01 -17.68 5.93
C LEU A 245 12.30 -18.97 5.49
N ARG A 246 11.02 -19.12 5.84
CA ARG A 246 10.20 -20.24 5.41
C ARG A 246 10.09 -20.34 3.88
N TYR A 247 9.95 -19.22 3.18
CA TYR A 247 9.93 -19.19 1.71
C TYR A 247 11.26 -19.72 1.13
N VAL A 248 12.39 -19.22 1.64
CA VAL A 248 13.72 -19.63 1.17
C VAL A 248 13.93 -21.13 1.37
N ILE A 249 13.57 -21.65 2.55
CA ILE A 249 13.68 -23.08 2.85
C ILE A 249 12.78 -23.91 1.93
N THR A 250 11.50 -23.55 1.79
CA THR A 250 10.55 -24.29 0.93
C THR A 250 11.01 -24.30 -0.53
N PHE A 251 11.42 -23.15 -1.08
CA PHE A 251 11.90 -23.03 -2.44
C PHE A 251 13.18 -23.86 -2.68
N ASN A 252 14.12 -23.82 -1.74
CA ASN A 252 15.37 -24.58 -1.86
C ASN A 252 15.13 -26.09 -1.70
N LYS A 253 14.19 -26.50 -0.84
CA LYS A 253 13.75 -27.89 -0.72
C LYS A 253 13.12 -28.39 -2.03
N ALA A 254 12.24 -27.60 -2.64
CA ALA A 254 11.65 -27.91 -3.93
C ALA A 254 12.72 -28.05 -5.03
N LEU A 255 13.67 -27.12 -5.09
CA LEU A 255 14.77 -27.20 -6.07
C LEU A 255 15.59 -28.49 -5.89
N TYR A 256 15.88 -28.87 -4.64
CA TYR A 256 16.53 -30.15 -4.34
C TYR A 256 15.68 -31.34 -4.80
N GLN A 257 14.38 -31.37 -4.49
CA GLN A 257 13.48 -32.45 -4.91
C GLN A 257 13.44 -32.60 -6.43
N PHE A 258 13.46 -31.48 -7.17
CA PHE A 258 13.52 -31.48 -8.63
C PHE A 258 14.85 -32.07 -9.15
N PHE A 259 15.99 -31.63 -8.61
CA PHE A 259 17.29 -32.17 -8.99
C PHE A 259 17.43 -33.65 -8.63
N ASP A 260 16.97 -34.05 -7.46
CA ASP A 260 17.01 -35.44 -7.02
C ASP A 260 16.12 -36.33 -7.90
N LYS A 261 14.94 -35.86 -8.31
CA LYS A 261 14.05 -36.62 -9.19
C LYS A 261 14.60 -36.80 -10.60
N HIS A 262 15.14 -35.75 -11.21
CA HIS A 262 15.43 -35.75 -12.66
C HIS A 262 16.89 -35.92 -13.03
N TYR A 263 17.82 -35.66 -12.10
CA TYR A 263 19.24 -35.59 -12.41
C TYR A 263 20.11 -36.52 -11.54
N SER A 264 19.61 -37.03 -10.42
CA SER A 264 20.41 -37.83 -9.46
C SER A 264 21.00 -39.12 -10.04
N TYR A 265 20.35 -39.74 -11.02
CA TYR A 265 20.84 -40.97 -11.66
C TYR A 265 21.98 -40.73 -12.67
N GLY A 266 22.17 -39.50 -13.16
CA GLY A 266 23.19 -39.16 -14.17
C GLY A 266 24.45 -38.49 -13.61
N TYR A 267 24.45 -38.08 -12.34
CA TYR A 267 25.53 -37.30 -11.75
C TYR A 267 26.26 -38.04 -10.62
N THR A 268 27.59 -37.86 -10.57
CA THR A 268 28.43 -38.43 -9.50
C THR A 268 28.03 -37.87 -8.13
N LEU A 269 28.32 -38.63 -7.06
CA LEU A 269 28.13 -38.19 -5.67
C LEU A 269 28.73 -36.81 -5.40
N PHE A 270 29.88 -36.52 -6.02
CA PHE A 270 30.56 -35.23 -5.94
C PHE A 270 29.69 -34.07 -6.46
N PHE A 271 29.02 -34.23 -7.61
CA PHE A 271 28.17 -33.18 -8.17
C PHE A 271 26.90 -32.97 -7.34
N ARG A 272 26.34 -34.05 -6.76
CA ARG A 272 25.24 -33.95 -5.78
C ARG A 272 25.67 -33.15 -4.54
N MET A 273 26.87 -33.40 -4.02
CA MET A 273 27.45 -32.65 -2.90
C MET A 273 27.69 -31.17 -3.24
N LEU A 274 28.11 -30.85 -4.47
CA LEU A 274 28.31 -29.47 -4.91
C LEU A 274 26.99 -28.70 -4.98
N ILE A 275 25.95 -29.28 -5.58
CA ILE A 275 24.61 -28.68 -5.62
C ILE A 275 24.08 -28.48 -4.20
N TYR A 276 24.20 -29.49 -3.33
CA TYR A 276 23.74 -29.42 -1.95
C TYR A 276 24.45 -28.30 -1.18
N THR A 277 25.78 -28.24 -1.28
CA THR A 277 26.60 -27.19 -0.65
C THR A 277 26.21 -25.81 -1.18
N GLY A 278 25.97 -25.66 -2.48
CA GLY A 278 25.50 -24.41 -3.08
C GLY A 278 24.13 -23.95 -2.55
N ILE A 279 23.18 -24.88 -2.41
CA ILE A 279 21.85 -24.60 -1.85
C ILE A 279 21.95 -24.20 -0.38
N VAL A 280 22.75 -24.92 0.42
CA VAL A 280 22.97 -24.59 1.84
C VAL A 280 23.65 -23.24 1.98
N LEU A 281 24.73 -22.99 1.23
CA LEU A 281 25.44 -21.72 1.25
C LEU A 281 24.52 -20.55 0.86
N LYS A 282 23.74 -20.68 -0.20
CA LYS A 282 22.74 -19.67 -0.60
C LYS A 282 21.71 -19.43 0.50
N THR A 283 21.25 -20.49 1.19
CA THR A 283 20.31 -20.38 2.31
C THR A 283 20.93 -19.59 3.46
N VAL A 284 22.18 -19.93 3.85
CA VAL A 284 22.93 -19.25 4.90
C VAL A 284 23.19 -17.79 4.54
N LEU A 285 23.66 -17.50 3.33
CA LEU A 285 23.88 -16.13 2.86
C LEU A 285 22.59 -15.32 2.82
N SER A 286 21.47 -15.91 2.37
CA SER A 286 20.16 -15.25 2.38
C SER A 286 19.67 -14.98 3.80
N TYR A 287 19.93 -15.89 4.73
CA TYR A 287 19.63 -15.72 6.16
C TYR A 287 20.47 -14.60 6.77
N ILE A 288 21.78 -14.59 6.56
CA ILE A 288 22.69 -13.52 6.99
C ILE A 288 22.25 -12.17 6.40
N ALA A 289 21.95 -12.12 5.11
CA ALA A 289 21.46 -10.90 4.47
C ALA A 289 20.13 -10.41 5.05
N THR A 290 19.27 -11.33 5.51
CA THR A 290 18.01 -10.98 6.20
C THR A 290 18.26 -10.46 7.61
N LEU A 291 19.21 -11.06 8.35
CA LEU A 291 19.65 -10.55 9.66
C LEU A 291 20.28 -9.17 9.54
N ILE A 292 21.16 -8.95 8.56
CA ILE A 292 21.77 -7.65 8.27
C ILE A 292 20.68 -6.63 7.94
N ARG A 293 19.71 -6.97 7.08
CA ARG A 293 18.59 -6.07 6.75
C ARG A 293 17.70 -5.73 7.94
N LYS A 294 17.50 -6.67 8.87
CA LYS A 294 16.75 -6.42 10.12
C LYS A 294 17.55 -5.56 11.11
N ALA A 295 18.86 -5.76 11.19
CA ALA A 295 19.75 -5.04 12.10
C ALA A 295 20.18 -3.66 11.58
N SER A 296 20.15 -3.43 10.26
CA SER A 296 20.69 -2.22 9.64
C SER A 296 20.00 -0.95 10.12
N ARG A 297 18.68 -0.97 10.29
CA ARG A 297 17.92 0.21 10.78
C ARG A 297 18.22 0.56 12.24
N PRO A 298 18.11 -0.37 13.20
CA PRO A 298 18.57 -0.13 14.56
C PRO A 298 20.03 0.36 14.59
N ALA A 299 20.91 -0.24 13.79
CA ALA A 299 22.32 0.15 13.73
C ALA A 299 22.51 1.60 13.25
N VAL A 300 21.77 2.05 12.23
CA VAL A 300 21.81 3.44 11.75
C VAL A 300 21.31 4.41 12.82
N ASP A 301 20.18 4.11 13.48
CA ASP A 301 19.66 4.98 14.54
C ASP A 301 20.64 5.09 15.72
N LEU A 302 21.21 3.95 16.14
CA LEU A 302 22.23 3.91 17.18
C LEU A 302 23.48 4.69 16.78
N LEU A 303 23.93 4.56 15.53
CA LEU A 303 25.06 5.33 15.02
C LEU A 303 24.78 6.83 15.11
N ILE A 304 23.59 7.29 14.71
CA ILE A 304 23.20 8.69 14.79
C ILE A 304 23.22 9.19 16.23
N LEU A 305 22.56 8.48 17.16
CA LEU A 305 22.42 8.91 18.54
C LEU A 305 23.76 8.92 19.31
N ASN A 306 24.60 7.91 19.12
CA ASN A 306 25.91 7.84 19.77
C ASN A 306 26.88 8.86 19.16
N THR A 307 26.86 9.06 17.84
CA THR A 307 27.66 10.11 17.19
C THR A 307 27.24 11.50 17.66
N LEU A 308 25.93 11.73 17.87
CA LEU A 308 25.42 12.98 18.43
C LEU A 308 25.99 13.26 19.82
N ILE A 309 26.02 12.27 20.72
CA ILE A 309 26.62 12.42 22.05
C ILE A 309 28.11 12.81 21.95
N VAL A 310 28.84 12.15 21.05
CA VAL A 310 30.27 12.44 20.81
C VAL A 310 30.45 13.87 20.29
N ILE A 311 29.66 14.30 19.31
CA ILE A 311 29.73 15.66 18.76
C ILE A 311 29.41 16.70 19.83
N LEU A 312 28.34 16.50 20.61
CA LEU A 312 27.97 17.43 21.69
C LEU A 312 29.05 17.48 22.78
N PHE A 313 29.73 16.38 23.05
CA PHE A 313 30.88 16.35 23.94
C PHE A 313 32.05 17.18 23.41
N LEU A 314 32.44 16.98 22.15
CA LEU A 314 33.51 17.76 21.51
C LEU A 314 33.19 19.27 21.51
N ILE A 315 31.95 19.64 21.20
CA ILE A 315 31.50 21.04 21.23
C ILE A 315 31.55 21.60 22.65
N ARG A 316 31.03 20.85 23.65
CA ARG A 316 30.94 21.32 25.04
C ARG A 316 32.31 21.61 25.65
N TYR A 317 33.30 20.81 25.31
CA TYR A 317 34.65 20.92 25.85
C TYR A 317 35.64 21.58 24.87
N SER A 318 35.16 22.06 23.72
CA SER A 318 35.96 22.73 22.68
C SER A 318 37.16 21.91 22.22
N ILE A 319 36.97 20.59 22.06
CA ILE A 319 38.03 19.64 21.74
C ILE A 319 38.07 19.42 20.23
N PRO A 320 39.23 19.56 19.57
CA PRO A 320 39.37 19.21 18.16
C PRO A 320 39.21 17.70 17.97
N ILE A 321 38.72 17.27 16.80
CA ILE A 321 38.47 15.84 16.50
C ILE A 321 39.76 15.00 16.67
N THR A 322 40.93 15.57 16.37
CA THR A 322 42.24 14.93 16.54
C THR A 322 42.57 14.61 18.01
N GLY A 323 42.01 15.34 18.97
CA GLY A 323 42.16 15.10 20.42
C GLY A 323 41.06 14.22 21.02
N PHE A 324 40.15 13.66 20.21
CA PHE A 324 39.01 12.88 20.72
C PHE A 324 39.43 11.67 21.54
N ALA A 325 40.39 10.87 21.06
CA ALA A 325 40.80 9.62 21.72
C ALA A 325 41.40 9.87 23.11
N GLU A 326 42.09 11.00 23.30
CA GLU A 326 42.70 11.37 24.58
C GLU A 326 41.66 11.95 25.55
N ALA A 327 40.69 12.71 25.04
CA ALA A 327 39.68 13.36 25.84
C ALA A 327 38.48 12.46 26.22
N TYR A 328 38.08 11.56 25.32
CA TYR A 328 36.91 10.70 25.51
C TYR A 328 37.28 9.43 26.25
N GLN A 329 37.42 9.56 27.57
CA GLN A 329 37.82 8.45 28.43
C GLN A 329 36.87 7.25 28.29
N PRO A 330 37.38 6.00 28.39
CA PRO A 330 36.57 4.78 28.27
C PRO A 330 35.33 4.74 29.18
N ARG A 331 35.38 5.40 30.35
CA ARG A 331 34.23 5.52 31.25
C ARG A 331 33.01 6.21 30.61
N PHE A 332 33.20 7.06 29.60
CA PHE A 332 32.09 7.70 28.87
C PHE A 332 31.47 6.79 27.80
N LEU A 333 32.11 5.70 27.41
CA LEU A 333 31.50 4.68 26.54
C LEU A 333 30.28 4.02 27.22
N ILE A 334 30.24 3.99 28.56
CA ILE A 334 29.08 3.47 29.28
C ILE A 334 27.81 4.30 29.02
N VAL A 335 27.94 5.61 28.78
CA VAL A 335 26.81 6.49 28.47
C VAL A 335 26.22 6.13 27.11
N ASN A 336 27.09 5.87 26.12
CA ASN A 336 26.69 5.39 24.80
C ASN A 336 26.03 4.01 24.86
N LEU A 337 26.59 3.11 25.67
CA LEU A 337 26.02 1.78 25.88
C LEU A 337 24.63 1.87 26.52
N LEU A 338 24.48 2.65 27.60
CA LEU A 338 23.19 2.85 28.27
C LEU A 338 22.17 3.48 27.34
N LEU A 339 22.56 4.52 26.58
CA LEU A 339 21.70 5.15 25.57
C LEU A 339 21.21 4.11 24.55
N SER A 340 22.12 3.27 24.07
CA SER A 340 21.81 2.23 23.09
C SER A 340 20.87 1.17 23.65
N VAL A 341 21.10 0.71 24.88
CA VAL A 341 20.25 -0.27 25.55
C VAL A 341 18.84 0.29 25.78
N PHE A 342 18.73 1.47 26.39
CA PHE A 342 17.42 2.08 26.63
C PHE A 342 16.67 2.38 25.33
N PHE A 343 17.37 2.83 24.30
CA PHE A 343 16.77 3.09 23.00
C PHE A 343 16.22 1.84 22.34
N LEU A 344 16.96 0.73 22.36
CA LEU A 344 16.49 -0.55 21.82
C LEU A 344 15.30 -1.12 22.63
N MET A 345 15.33 -1.00 23.96
CA MET A 345 14.21 -1.42 24.81
C MET A 345 12.94 -0.60 24.53
N ALA A 346 13.06 0.73 24.51
CA ALA A 346 11.93 1.60 24.20
C ALA A 346 11.44 1.41 22.76
N GLY A 347 12.35 1.23 21.80
CA GLY A 347 12.03 0.91 20.41
C GLY A 347 11.28 -0.41 20.26
N LYS A 348 11.60 -1.44 21.07
CA LYS A 348 10.83 -2.68 21.13
C LYS A 348 9.43 -2.45 21.69
N PHE A 349 9.31 -1.68 22.78
CA PHE A 349 8.03 -1.36 23.43
C PHE A 349 7.07 -0.59 22.49
N TYR A 350 7.57 0.38 21.74
CA TYR A 350 6.77 1.15 20.77
C TYR A 350 6.66 0.50 19.38
N GLU A 351 7.15 -0.74 19.23
CA GLU A 351 7.22 -1.47 17.96
C GLU A 351 7.85 -0.65 16.81
N GLN A 352 8.86 0.18 17.13
CA GLN A 352 9.54 1.09 16.19
C GLN A 352 10.21 0.37 15.03
N TYR A 353 10.60 -0.90 15.20
CA TYR A 353 11.19 -1.73 14.15
C TYR A 353 10.23 -2.81 13.62
N GLY A 354 8.99 -2.82 14.10
CA GLY A 354 7.92 -3.73 13.71
C GLY A 354 6.84 -3.01 12.89
N LYS A 355 5.61 -2.94 13.43
CA LYS A 355 4.47 -2.30 12.76
C LYS A 355 4.69 -0.81 12.52
N ASN A 356 5.32 -0.11 13.47
CA ASN A 356 5.50 1.35 13.45
C ASN A 356 6.82 1.81 12.79
N ARG A 357 7.34 1.04 11.82
CA ARG A 357 8.68 1.25 11.22
C ARG A 357 8.94 2.64 10.61
N PHE A 358 7.90 3.33 10.16
CA PHE A 358 7.98 4.68 9.59
C PHE A 358 7.38 5.76 10.49
N SER A 359 7.01 5.41 11.72
CA SER A 359 6.39 6.33 12.66
C SER A 359 7.44 7.23 13.31
N ALA A 360 7.42 8.52 12.97
CA ALA A 360 8.24 9.53 13.63
C ALA A 360 7.91 9.63 15.13
N SER A 361 6.63 9.49 15.51
CA SER A 361 6.19 9.61 16.90
C SER A 361 6.72 8.48 17.78
N ALA A 362 6.74 7.25 17.28
CA ALA A 362 7.34 6.12 18.00
C ALA A 362 8.84 6.35 18.22
N ALA A 363 9.54 6.80 17.17
CA ALA A 363 10.97 7.02 17.23
C ALA A 363 11.38 8.19 18.15
N ILE A 364 10.59 9.28 18.16
CA ILE A 364 10.76 10.40 19.08
C ILE A 364 10.60 9.92 20.53
N LYS A 365 9.55 9.16 20.84
CA LYS A 365 9.30 8.62 22.18
C LYS A 365 10.43 7.71 22.65
N SER A 366 10.88 6.78 21.80
CA SER A 366 11.99 5.88 22.13
C SER A 366 13.28 6.63 22.42
N SER A 367 13.61 7.62 21.59
CA SER A 367 14.80 8.46 21.78
C SER A 367 14.70 9.27 23.08
N PHE A 368 13.58 9.94 23.31
CA PHE A 368 13.36 10.74 24.52
C PHE A 368 13.46 9.88 25.79
N ILE A 369 12.79 8.72 25.84
CA ILE A 369 12.85 7.80 26.97
C ILE A 369 14.28 7.28 27.18
N ALA A 370 15.03 7.04 26.10
CA ALA A 370 16.42 6.62 26.21
C ALA A 370 17.29 7.67 26.91
N PHE A 371 17.18 8.94 26.49
CA PHE A 371 17.89 10.03 27.15
C PHE A 371 17.48 10.23 28.60
N VAL A 372 16.18 10.15 28.91
CA VAL A 372 15.68 10.23 30.30
C VAL A 372 16.27 9.09 31.14
N GLY A 373 16.28 7.85 30.63
CA GLY A 373 16.87 6.70 31.31
C GLY A 373 18.35 6.91 31.60
N VAL A 374 19.13 7.41 30.63
CA VAL A 374 20.55 7.74 30.82
C VAL A 374 20.74 8.82 31.89
N VAL A 375 19.93 9.89 31.87
CA VAL A 375 20.00 10.96 32.87
C VAL A 375 19.74 10.42 34.28
N ILE A 376 18.73 9.55 34.43
CA ILE A 376 18.41 8.93 35.72
C ILE A 376 19.58 8.08 36.20
N VAL A 377 20.10 7.16 35.38
CA VAL A 377 21.21 6.28 35.78
C VAL A 377 22.46 7.09 36.13
N THR A 378 22.86 8.04 35.28
CA THR A 378 24.06 8.87 35.53
C THR A 378 23.89 9.84 36.70
N PHE A 379 22.65 10.14 37.13
CA PHE A 379 22.38 10.92 38.34
C PHE A 379 22.61 10.10 39.63
N PHE A 380 22.15 8.85 39.66
CA PHE A 380 22.27 7.99 40.84
C PHE A 380 23.67 7.36 40.98
N PHE A 381 24.32 7.03 39.86
CA PHE A 381 25.64 6.41 39.84
C PHE A 381 26.72 7.45 39.54
N ARG A 382 27.31 8.02 40.59
CA ARG A 382 28.29 9.12 40.49
C ARG A 382 29.57 8.73 39.74
N ASP A 383 29.93 7.46 39.72
CA ASP A 383 31.09 6.94 38.97
C ASP A 383 30.95 7.16 37.44
N PHE A 384 29.72 7.36 36.96
CA PHE A 384 29.39 7.62 35.57
C PHE A 384 28.89 9.06 35.35
N ALA A 385 29.26 9.99 36.23
CA ALA A 385 28.83 11.39 36.11
C ALA A 385 29.19 11.96 34.73
N PHE A 386 28.15 12.40 34.00
CA PHE A 386 28.26 12.97 32.67
C PHE A 386 27.64 14.37 32.63
N SER A 387 28.06 15.20 31.68
CA SER A 387 27.53 16.56 31.55
C SER A 387 26.03 16.54 31.26
N ARG A 388 25.24 17.05 32.20
CA ARG A 388 23.77 17.17 32.06
C ARG A 388 23.37 18.03 30.87
N LEU A 389 24.18 19.03 30.54
CA LEU A 389 23.93 19.89 29.37
C LEU A 389 24.01 19.08 28.07
N ILE A 390 24.97 18.16 27.96
CA ILE A 390 25.09 17.26 26.79
C ILE A 390 23.87 16.35 26.71
N LEU A 391 23.45 15.75 27.82
CA LEU A 391 22.30 14.85 27.84
C LEU A 391 20.98 15.57 27.52
N LEU A 392 20.79 16.80 28.03
CA LEU A 392 19.62 17.62 27.73
C LEU A 392 19.60 18.08 26.27
N ALA A 393 20.74 18.53 25.72
CA ALA A 393 20.84 18.88 24.31
C ALA A 393 20.59 17.65 23.42
N GLY A 394 21.11 16.48 23.79
CA GLY A 394 20.85 15.21 23.12
C GLY A 394 19.38 14.80 23.16
N ALA A 395 18.70 14.98 24.30
CA ALA A 395 17.28 14.70 24.47
C ALA A 395 16.36 15.55 23.58
N ILE A 396 16.85 16.68 23.05
CA ILE A 396 16.12 17.55 22.13
C ILE A 396 16.52 17.24 20.68
N LEU A 397 17.83 17.25 20.39
CA LEU A 397 18.36 17.08 19.02
C LEU A 397 18.24 15.64 18.52
N GLY A 398 18.38 14.65 19.39
CA GLY A 398 18.30 13.23 19.06
C GLY A 398 16.94 12.83 18.50
N PRO A 399 15.82 13.09 19.20
CA PRO A 399 14.49 12.86 18.67
C PRO A 399 14.23 13.61 17.36
N ALA A 400 14.71 14.85 17.22
CA ALA A 400 14.54 15.64 16.00
C ALA A 400 15.28 15.02 14.79
N LEU A 401 16.53 14.57 14.97
CA LEU A 401 17.32 13.92 13.92
C LEU A 401 16.68 12.59 13.48
N ILE A 402 16.27 11.75 14.43
CA ILE A 402 15.61 10.49 14.11
C ILE A 402 14.26 10.75 13.42
N ALA A 403 13.50 11.76 13.85
CA ALA A 403 12.27 12.17 13.19
C ALA A 403 12.52 12.65 11.74
N ALA A 404 13.59 13.40 11.51
CA ALA A 404 13.98 13.84 10.16
C ALA A 404 14.36 12.66 9.26
N VAL A 405 15.08 11.67 9.77
CA VAL A 405 15.38 10.43 9.03
C VAL A 405 14.09 9.68 8.69
N ARG A 406 13.17 9.54 9.64
CA ARG A 406 11.87 8.89 9.39
C ARG A 406 11.01 9.66 8.40
N PHE A 407 11.04 10.98 8.45
CA PHE A 407 10.39 11.83 7.47
C PHE A 407 10.96 11.59 6.07
N TYR A 408 12.30 11.64 5.92
CA TYR A 408 12.99 11.37 4.65
C TYR A 408 12.70 9.96 4.10
N GLU A 409 12.73 8.94 4.95
CA GLU A 409 12.40 7.55 4.54
C GLU A 409 10.94 7.39 4.09
N LYS A 410 10.03 8.15 4.71
CA LYS A 410 8.60 8.16 4.37
C LYS A 410 8.31 8.91 3.07
N THR A 411 9.05 9.99 2.79
CA THR A 411 8.91 10.79 1.55
C THR A 411 9.72 10.24 0.38
N ARG A 412 10.35 9.06 0.52
CA ARG A 412 11.08 8.43 -0.57
C ARG A 412 10.10 7.85 -1.60
N PRO A 413 10.24 8.13 -2.92
CA PRO A 413 9.27 7.73 -3.96
C PRO A 413 8.87 6.26 -3.91
N SER A 414 9.84 5.37 -3.62
CA SER A 414 9.61 3.92 -3.52
C SER A 414 8.77 3.46 -2.32
N ASN A 415 8.57 4.31 -1.30
CA ASN A 415 7.80 4.00 -0.09
C ASN A 415 6.49 4.81 0.03
N ILE A 416 6.35 5.92 -0.72
CA ILE A 416 5.11 6.71 -0.80
C ILE A 416 3.93 5.83 -1.23
N HIS A 417 4.17 4.85 -2.10
CA HIS A 417 3.16 3.90 -2.60
C HIS A 417 2.80 2.78 -1.63
N ARG A 418 3.54 2.62 -0.51
CA ARG A 418 3.36 1.52 0.46
C ARG A 418 2.87 1.95 1.83
N ALA A 419 2.99 3.22 2.16
CA ALA A 419 2.52 3.75 3.42
C ALA A 419 1.62 4.92 3.06
N GLY A 420 0.30 4.74 3.18
CA GLY A 420 -0.73 5.77 2.99
C GLY A 420 -0.35 7.06 3.72
N SER A 421 0.43 7.89 3.04
CA SER A 421 1.10 9.01 3.67
C SER A 421 0.02 10.07 3.75
N GLN A 422 -0.60 10.19 4.93
CA GLN A 422 -1.71 11.12 5.17
C GLN A 422 -1.33 12.59 4.91
N ILE A 423 -0.05 12.90 4.68
CA ILE A 423 0.48 14.26 4.58
C ILE A 423 0.18 14.90 3.22
N ILE A 424 0.31 14.15 2.12
CA ILE A 424 0.05 14.63 0.75
C ILE A 424 -1.01 13.72 0.12
N ARG A 425 -2.08 14.31 -0.42
CA ARG A 425 -3.16 13.55 -1.06
C ARG A 425 -2.67 13.03 -2.41
N PRO A 426 -2.69 11.71 -2.67
CA PRO A 426 -2.46 11.20 -4.02
C PRO A 426 -3.53 11.73 -4.97
N ARG A 427 -3.05 12.22 -6.11
CA ARG A 427 -3.83 12.72 -7.22
C ARG A 427 -4.39 11.54 -8.02
N LEU A 428 -5.71 11.37 -7.98
CA LEU A 428 -6.43 10.22 -8.52
C LEU A 428 -7.17 10.59 -9.79
N LEU A 429 -6.95 9.81 -10.86
CA LEU A 429 -7.80 9.77 -12.05
C LEU A 429 -8.70 8.55 -11.98
N VAL A 430 -9.98 8.72 -12.34
CA VAL A 430 -10.92 7.61 -12.44
C VAL A 430 -11.24 7.38 -13.91
N ALA A 431 -10.85 6.21 -14.40
CA ALA A 431 -11.13 5.74 -15.74
C ALA A 431 -12.43 4.96 -15.72
N GLY A 432 -13.49 5.61 -16.22
CA GLY A 432 -14.86 5.14 -16.18
C GLY A 432 -15.84 6.28 -15.93
N VAL A 433 -17.01 6.20 -16.57
CA VAL A 433 -18.13 7.13 -16.36
C VAL A 433 -19.42 6.29 -16.35
N GLY A 434 -20.25 6.44 -15.31
CA GLY A 434 -21.47 5.67 -15.12
C GLY A 434 -21.95 5.68 -13.66
N ASP A 435 -23.05 4.99 -13.38
CA ASP A 435 -23.67 4.97 -12.05
C ASP A 435 -22.75 4.34 -10.99
N VAL A 436 -22.01 3.28 -11.35
CA VAL A 436 -21.02 2.64 -10.47
C VAL A 436 -19.91 3.63 -10.12
N THR A 437 -19.43 4.38 -11.11
CA THR A 437 -18.43 5.45 -10.89
C THR A 437 -18.99 6.56 -10.00
N GLY A 438 -20.23 6.99 -10.22
CA GLY A 438 -20.89 7.98 -9.36
C GLY A 438 -21.01 7.50 -7.91
N ASN A 439 -21.46 6.26 -7.70
CA ASN A 439 -21.52 5.62 -6.38
C ASN A 439 -20.16 5.54 -5.72
N LEU A 440 -19.13 5.17 -6.49
CA LEU A 440 -17.76 5.11 -6.02
C LEU A 440 -17.25 6.49 -5.58
N ILE A 441 -17.46 7.52 -6.39
CA ILE A 441 -17.05 8.90 -6.04
C ILE A 441 -17.74 9.34 -4.76
N ARG A 442 -19.04 9.04 -4.60
CA ARG A 442 -19.79 9.31 -3.36
C ARG A 442 -19.20 8.57 -2.17
N LYS A 443 -18.96 7.26 -2.28
CA LYS A 443 -18.35 6.44 -1.21
C LYS A 443 -16.96 6.95 -0.85
N ILE A 444 -16.10 7.18 -1.85
CA ILE A 444 -14.77 7.77 -1.65
C ILE A 444 -14.94 9.07 -0.88
N ARG A 445 -15.77 10.01 -1.35
CA ARG A 445 -15.93 11.33 -0.71
C ARG A 445 -16.50 11.29 0.70
N ALA A 446 -17.50 10.44 0.94
CA ALA A 446 -18.12 10.28 2.24
C ALA A 446 -17.20 9.62 3.28
N GLU A 447 -16.24 8.81 2.84
CA GLU A 447 -15.33 8.08 3.72
C GLU A 447 -14.06 8.89 4.02
N ALA A 448 -13.97 9.38 5.28
CA ALA A 448 -12.89 10.25 5.73
C ALA A 448 -11.53 9.52 5.86
N SER A 449 -11.54 8.20 6.01
CA SER A 449 -10.31 7.39 6.04
C SER A 449 -9.60 7.35 4.67
N TRP A 450 -10.33 7.59 3.59
CA TRP A 450 -9.82 7.62 2.22
C TRP A 450 -9.40 9.04 1.85
N ASN A 451 -8.12 9.26 1.60
CA ASN A 451 -7.53 10.60 1.44
C ASN A 451 -7.03 10.85 0.01
N TYR A 452 -7.90 10.64 -1.00
CA TYR A 452 -7.60 10.88 -2.41
C TYR A 452 -8.02 12.29 -2.87
N ASP A 453 -7.29 12.85 -3.83
CA ASP A 453 -7.68 14.07 -4.55
C ASP A 453 -8.11 13.68 -5.97
N ILE A 454 -9.42 13.57 -6.22
CA ILE A 454 -9.96 13.15 -7.51
C ILE A 454 -9.82 14.33 -8.48
N ILE A 455 -8.91 14.21 -9.45
CA ILE A 455 -8.59 15.29 -10.39
C ILE A 455 -9.64 15.39 -11.51
N GLY A 456 -10.10 14.25 -12.00
CA GLY A 456 -10.96 14.18 -13.18
C GLY A 456 -11.33 12.75 -13.55
N LEU A 457 -12.40 12.64 -14.33
CA LEU A 457 -12.89 11.38 -14.90
C LEU A 457 -12.44 11.25 -16.35
N VAL A 458 -12.18 10.02 -16.76
CA VAL A 458 -11.80 9.68 -18.13
C VAL A 458 -12.87 8.77 -18.72
N SER A 459 -13.50 9.22 -19.80
CA SER A 459 -14.60 8.51 -20.45
C SER A 459 -14.11 7.53 -21.52
N GLN A 460 -14.77 6.38 -21.65
CA GLN A 460 -14.50 5.42 -22.73
C GLN A 460 -15.03 5.91 -24.09
N ALA A 461 -16.12 6.69 -24.10
CA ALA A 461 -16.78 7.15 -25.32
C ALA A 461 -16.55 8.65 -25.57
N ASN A 462 -16.75 9.09 -26.83
CA ASN A 462 -17.13 10.46 -27.18
C ASN A 462 -18.53 10.80 -26.62
N THR A 463 -18.80 10.50 -25.34
CA THR A 463 -20.02 10.91 -24.65
C THR A 463 -19.96 12.43 -24.49
N GLN A 464 -20.46 13.13 -25.51
CA GLN A 464 -20.68 14.57 -25.53
C GLN A 464 -21.71 15.06 -24.49
N GLU A 465 -22.29 14.17 -23.67
CA GLU A 465 -23.44 14.50 -22.82
C GLU A 465 -23.11 14.70 -21.33
N LEU A 466 -21.97 14.25 -20.82
CA LEU A 466 -21.60 14.41 -19.40
C LEU A 466 -20.30 15.19 -19.26
N ASN A 467 -20.41 16.48 -18.98
CA ASN A 467 -19.26 17.35 -18.66
C ASN A 467 -18.75 17.13 -17.23
N GLU A 468 -19.61 16.66 -16.33
CA GLU A 468 -19.29 16.38 -14.94
C GLU A 468 -20.15 15.23 -14.38
N LEU A 469 -19.61 14.48 -13.43
CA LEU A 469 -20.34 13.47 -12.65
C LEU A 469 -19.95 13.63 -11.18
N GLU A 470 -20.94 13.78 -10.30
CA GLU A 470 -20.74 14.04 -8.86
C GLU A 470 -19.75 15.21 -8.63
N HIS A 471 -19.88 16.33 -9.36
CA HIS A 471 -18.98 17.48 -9.30
C HIS A 471 -17.50 17.16 -9.58
N VAL A 472 -17.22 16.11 -10.34
CA VAL A 472 -15.88 15.82 -10.90
C VAL A 472 -15.96 16.02 -12.41
N PRO A 473 -15.09 16.84 -13.02
CA PRO A 473 -15.12 17.08 -14.46
C PRO A 473 -14.65 15.84 -15.23
N VAL A 474 -15.26 15.58 -16.38
CA VAL A 474 -14.74 14.65 -17.37
C VAL A 474 -13.64 15.38 -18.16
N ILE A 475 -12.39 14.97 -17.99
CA ILE A 475 -11.22 15.71 -18.48
C ILE A 475 -10.70 15.23 -19.84
N GLY A 476 -11.19 14.08 -20.34
CA GLY A 476 -10.79 13.56 -21.64
C GLY A 476 -11.24 12.11 -21.87
N SER A 477 -10.75 11.53 -22.97
CA SER A 477 -11.08 10.17 -23.37
C SER A 477 -10.05 9.15 -22.90
N ILE A 478 -10.44 7.88 -22.86
CA ILE A 478 -9.60 6.77 -22.40
C ILE A 478 -8.33 6.61 -23.22
N HIS A 479 -8.38 6.93 -24.52
CA HIS A 479 -7.21 6.91 -25.40
C HIS A 479 -6.17 7.99 -25.05
N GLN A 480 -6.60 9.08 -24.41
CA GLN A 480 -5.73 10.16 -23.93
C GLN A 480 -5.22 9.91 -22.51
N LEU A 481 -5.62 8.83 -21.85
CA LEU A 481 -5.25 8.53 -20.46
C LEU A 481 -3.73 8.63 -20.21
N PRO A 482 -2.82 8.13 -21.07
CA PRO A 482 -1.38 8.30 -20.86
C PRO A 482 -0.92 9.77 -20.84
N GLU A 483 -1.50 10.61 -21.69
CA GLU A 483 -1.22 12.05 -21.74
C GLU A 483 -1.83 12.79 -20.55
N LEU A 484 -3.04 12.39 -20.13
CA LEU A 484 -3.74 12.94 -18.98
C LEU A 484 -2.98 12.66 -17.68
N VAL A 485 -2.49 11.43 -17.50
CA VAL A 485 -1.66 11.05 -16.36
C VAL A 485 -0.43 11.96 -16.25
N LYS A 486 0.24 12.22 -17.37
CA LYS A 486 1.45 13.07 -17.42
C LYS A 486 1.14 14.55 -17.19
N SER A 487 0.13 15.09 -17.88
CA SER A 487 -0.26 16.51 -17.81
C SER A 487 -0.82 16.90 -16.45
N TYR A 488 -1.66 16.04 -15.86
CA TYR A 488 -2.25 16.27 -14.55
C TYR A 488 -1.39 15.75 -13.39
N LYS A 489 -0.23 15.14 -13.66
CA LYS A 489 0.66 14.53 -12.66
C LYS A 489 -0.13 13.61 -11.71
N ALA A 490 -0.87 12.67 -12.29
CA ALA A 490 -1.66 11.73 -11.51
C ALA A 490 -0.74 10.72 -10.82
N ASP A 491 -0.95 10.52 -9.52
CA ASP A 491 -0.23 9.51 -8.72
C ASP A 491 -0.88 8.12 -8.88
N GLN A 492 -2.20 8.10 -9.13
CA GLN A 492 -2.99 6.88 -9.22
C GLN A 492 -4.04 6.95 -10.33
N VAL A 493 -4.32 5.80 -10.93
CA VAL A 493 -5.43 5.60 -11.87
C VAL A 493 -6.30 4.47 -11.34
N LEU A 494 -7.58 4.72 -11.23
CA LEU A 494 -8.57 3.74 -10.80
C LEU A 494 -9.47 3.40 -11.99
N PHE A 495 -9.54 2.12 -12.33
CA PHE A 495 -10.39 1.60 -13.39
C PHE A 495 -11.65 0.99 -12.80
N THR A 496 -12.81 1.32 -13.35
CA THR A 496 -14.07 0.67 -12.98
C THR A 496 -14.47 -0.36 -14.04
N LEU A 497 -14.67 -1.61 -13.61
CA LEU A 497 -14.89 -2.73 -14.54
C LEU A 497 -16.24 -2.70 -15.26
N ASP A 498 -17.19 -1.88 -14.81
CA ASP A 498 -18.48 -1.66 -15.47
C ASP A 498 -18.34 -0.90 -16.80
N SER A 499 -17.28 -0.11 -16.94
CA SER A 499 -17.12 0.83 -18.05
C SER A 499 -15.92 0.55 -18.94
N ILE A 500 -14.97 -0.31 -18.52
CA ILE A 500 -13.77 -0.61 -19.30
C ILE A 500 -13.52 -2.11 -19.27
N SER A 501 -13.20 -2.69 -20.44
CA SER A 501 -12.81 -4.10 -20.55
C SER A 501 -11.43 -4.35 -19.92
N HIS A 502 -11.19 -5.55 -19.41
CA HIS A 502 -9.88 -5.92 -18.88
C HIS A 502 -8.79 -5.77 -19.94
N LEU A 503 -9.06 -6.19 -21.17
CA LEU A 503 -8.13 -6.05 -22.29
C LEU A 503 -7.69 -4.60 -22.50
N GLU A 504 -8.62 -3.64 -22.46
CA GLU A 504 -8.31 -2.21 -22.57
C GLU A 504 -7.52 -1.71 -21.37
N ILE A 505 -7.85 -2.14 -20.15
CA ILE A 505 -7.09 -1.83 -18.93
C ILE A 505 -5.63 -2.27 -19.10
N LEU A 506 -5.39 -3.51 -19.55
CA LEU A 506 -4.03 -4.02 -19.77
C LEU A 506 -3.27 -3.23 -20.82
N LYS A 507 -3.94 -2.90 -21.93
CA LYS A 507 -3.36 -2.10 -23.00
C LYS A 507 -2.95 -0.72 -22.49
N LEU A 508 -3.82 -0.04 -21.74
CA LEU A 508 -3.56 1.29 -21.17
C LEU A 508 -2.44 1.25 -20.14
N MET A 509 -2.46 0.26 -19.24
CA MET A 509 -1.39 0.06 -18.26
C MET A 509 -0.03 -0.18 -18.91
N SER A 510 0.00 -0.87 -20.07
CA SER A 510 1.25 -1.11 -20.81
C SER A 510 1.78 0.14 -21.53
N GLN A 511 0.90 1.08 -21.91
CA GLN A 511 1.25 2.32 -22.62
C GLN A 511 1.75 3.42 -21.69
N ILE A 512 1.37 3.39 -20.41
CA ILE A 512 1.83 4.36 -19.42
C ILE A 512 3.23 3.96 -18.96
N GLU A 513 4.25 4.62 -19.53
CA GLU A 513 5.68 4.34 -19.24
C GLU A 513 6.12 4.75 -17.83
N ASP A 514 5.35 5.61 -17.14
CA ASP A 514 5.71 6.09 -15.80
C ASP A 514 5.45 5.01 -14.73
N ARG A 515 6.54 4.38 -14.29
CA ARG A 515 6.54 3.34 -13.25
C ARG A 515 6.08 3.82 -11.87
N ASN A 516 5.83 5.12 -11.70
CA ASN A 516 5.37 5.69 -10.44
C ASN A 516 3.86 5.84 -10.35
N VAL A 517 3.08 5.41 -11.34
CA VAL A 517 1.62 5.46 -11.27
C VAL A 517 1.08 4.16 -10.67
N VAL A 518 0.21 4.27 -9.65
CA VAL A 518 -0.45 3.10 -9.04
C VAL A 518 -1.79 2.85 -9.71
N TYR A 519 -2.00 1.64 -10.20
CA TYR A 519 -3.28 1.21 -10.76
C TYR A 519 -4.11 0.48 -9.72
N LYS A 520 -5.41 0.81 -9.67
CA LYS A 520 -6.41 0.14 -8.84
C LYS A 520 -7.60 -0.26 -9.71
N VAL A 521 -8.18 -1.43 -9.45
CA VAL A 521 -9.33 -1.92 -10.20
C VAL A 521 -10.50 -2.10 -9.23
N VAL A 522 -11.65 -1.56 -9.59
CA VAL A 522 -12.89 -1.66 -8.82
C VAL A 522 -13.83 -2.66 -9.49
N PRO A 523 -14.18 -3.76 -8.80
CA PRO A 523 -15.17 -4.72 -9.27
C PRO A 523 -16.58 -4.13 -9.24
N GLU A 524 -17.48 -4.73 -10.02
CA GLU A 524 -18.88 -4.29 -10.15
C GLU A 524 -19.66 -4.28 -8.84
N SER A 525 -19.31 -5.15 -7.88
CA SER A 525 -20.00 -5.26 -6.60
C SER A 525 -19.84 -4.03 -5.69
N LEU A 526 -18.90 -3.11 -5.98
CA LEU A 526 -18.64 -1.90 -5.17
C LEU A 526 -18.35 -2.16 -3.69
N ASP A 527 -17.97 -3.39 -3.31
CA ASP A 527 -17.76 -3.82 -1.92
C ASP A 527 -16.30 -3.68 -1.47
N TYR A 528 -15.34 -3.65 -2.40
CA TYR A 528 -13.92 -3.44 -2.10
C TYR A 528 -13.11 -2.96 -3.33
N ILE A 529 -11.89 -2.47 -3.12
CA ILE A 529 -10.88 -2.19 -4.16
C ILE A 529 -9.70 -3.14 -4.01
N VAL A 530 -9.24 -3.68 -5.13
CA VAL A 530 -8.08 -4.58 -5.15
C VAL A 530 -6.83 -3.89 -5.69
N GLY A 531 -5.75 -3.96 -4.92
CA GLY A 531 -4.42 -3.51 -5.30
C GLY A 531 -3.35 -4.62 -5.20
N LYS A 532 -2.09 -4.25 -5.47
CA LYS A 532 -0.92 -5.15 -5.50
C LYS A 532 -0.61 -5.88 -4.18
N SER A 533 -1.08 -5.37 -3.04
CA SER A 533 -0.72 -5.94 -1.71
C SER A 533 -1.69 -5.56 -0.58
N HIS A 534 -2.89 -5.08 -0.94
CA HIS A 534 -3.94 -4.71 0.00
C HIS A 534 -5.27 -4.68 -0.73
N VAL A 535 -6.31 -5.08 -0.01
CA VAL A 535 -7.72 -4.90 -0.38
C VAL A 535 -8.26 -3.80 0.53
N GLU A 536 -8.91 -2.80 -0.05
CA GLU A 536 -9.59 -1.72 0.70
C GLU A 536 -11.10 -1.97 0.65
N TYR A 537 -11.73 -2.26 1.78
CA TYR A 537 -13.18 -2.45 1.85
C TYR A 537 -13.91 -1.11 1.91
N PHE A 538 -15.07 -1.05 1.26
CA PHE A 538 -16.03 0.02 1.47
C PHE A 538 -16.95 -0.41 2.62
N ASP A 539 -16.44 -0.39 3.86
CA ASP A 539 -17.22 -0.87 5.02
C ASP A 539 -18.58 -0.16 5.11
N ASP A 540 -19.66 -0.94 5.17
CA ASP A 540 -20.90 -0.48 5.78
C ASP A 540 -20.71 -0.55 7.30
N ILE A 541 -20.71 0.63 7.90
CA ILE A 541 -20.46 0.95 9.32
C ILE A 541 -20.85 -0.18 10.28
N PRO A 542 -19.91 -0.76 11.07
CA PRO A 542 -20.31 -1.49 12.25
C PRO A 542 -20.86 -0.51 13.28
N VAL A 543 -22.13 -0.69 13.67
CA VAL A 543 -22.73 -0.03 14.84
C VAL A 543 -22.06 -0.63 16.09
N MET A 544 -20.94 -0.05 16.48
CA MET A 544 -20.30 -0.29 17.77
C MET A 544 -20.35 1.01 18.56
N ASP A 545 -20.62 0.93 19.87
CA ASP A 545 -20.50 2.06 20.78
C ASP A 545 -19.06 2.57 20.77
N VAL A 546 -18.78 3.63 20.01
CA VAL A 546 -17.44 4.19 19.87
C VAL A 546 -17.17 5.13 21.03
N GLU A 547 -16.37 4.70 22.01
CA GLU A 547 -15.71 5.64 22.91
C GLU A 547 -14.84 6.59 22.07
N LEU A 548 -15.25 7.85 21.94
CA LEU A 548 -14.49 8.87 21.20
C LEU A 548 -13.19 9.19 21.97
N PRO A 549 -11.99 8.90 21.44
CA PRO A 549 -10.74 9.18 22.13
C PRO A 549 -10.57 10.67 22.48
N TYR A 550 -11.16 11.57 21.69
CA TYR A 550 -11.24 13.00 22.01
C TYR A 550 -11.82 13.27 23.40
N ASN A 551 -12.82 12.51 23.83
CA ASN A 551 -13.51 12.69 25.10
C ASN A 551 -12.72 12.17 26.31
N SER A 552 -11.62 11.42 26.08
CA SER A 552 -10.75 10.99 27.19
C SER A 552 -10.14 12.20 27.91
N ALA A 553 -10.11 12.14 29.24
CA ALA A 553 -9.60 13.24 30.07
C ALA A 553 -8.16 13.63 29.71
N TRP A 554 -7.32 12.63 29.42
CA TRP A 554 -5.92 12.84 29.02
C TRP A 554 -5.79 13.58 27.69
N ASN A 555 -6.58 13.21 26.68
CA ASN A 555 -6.54 13.87 25.38
C ASN A 555 -7.05 15.30 25.45
N ARG A 556 -8.10 15.58 26.24
CA ARG A 556 -8.56 16.96 26.49
C ARG A 556 -7.51 17.80 27.22
N PHE A 557 -6.79 17.21 28.16
CA PHE A 557 -5.69 17.89 28.85
C PHE A 557 -4.55 18.25 27.88
N ILE A 558 -4.07 17.32 27.06
CA ILE A 558 -3.00 17.61 26.10
C ILE A 558 -3.47 18.61 25.04
N LYS A 559 -4.68 18.43 24.51
CA LYS A 559 -5.32 19.37 23.58
C LYS A 559 -5.30 20.78 24.14
N ARG A 560 -5.74 20.94 25.39
CA ARG A 560 -5.76 22.23 26.06
C ARG A 560 -4.36 22.81 26.26
N GLY A 561 -3.37 21.98 26.58
CA GLY A 561 -1.97 22.39 26.63
C GLY A 561 -1.48 23.00 25.31
N VAL A 562 -1.81 22.36 24.17
CA VAL A 562 -1.49 22.88 22.84
C VAL A 562 -2.23 24.19 22.54
N ASP A 563 -3.52 24.26 22.87
CA ASP A 563 -4.37 25.46 22.71
C ASP A 563 -3.97 26.62 23.64
N ILE A 564 -3.07 26.40 24.61
CA ILE A 564 -2.48 27.46 25.45
C ILE A 564 -1.09 27.83 24.93
N VAL A 565 -0.21 26.85 24.78
CA VAL A 565 1.21 27.09 24.48
C VAL A 565 1.38 27.70 23.09
N LEU A 566 0.74 27.14 22.05
CA LEU A 566 0.95 27.62 20.68
C LEU A 566 0.38 29.03 20.47
N PRO A 567 -0.86 29.36 20.91
CA PRO A 567 -1.36 30.73 20.82
C PRO A 567 -0.58 31.72 21.68
N ALA A 568 -0.11 31.34 22.87
CA ALA A 568 0.70 32.22 23.71
C ALA A 568 2.00 32.63 23.00
N VAL A 569 2.72 31.68 22.41
CA VAL A 569 3.94 31.96 21.64
C VAL A 569 3.64 32.88 20.44
N LEU A 570 2.58 32.59 19.68
CA LEU A 570 2.19 33.41 18.53
C LEU A 570 1.76 34.83 18.94
N LEU A 571 1.01 34.98 20.04
CA LEU A 571 0.60 36.29 20.55
C LEU A 571 1.80 37.10 21.02
N VAL A 572 2.78 36.48 21.70
CA VAL A 572 4.03 37.16 22.08
C VAL A 572 4.78 37.67 20.85
N MET A 573 4.85 36.88 19.78
CA MET A 573 5.44 37.30 18.52
C MET A 573 4.64 38.42 17.82
N MET A 574 3.31 38.46 17.98
CA MET A 574 2.43 39.46 17.36
C MET A 574 2.31 40.78 18.16
N LEU A 575 2.58 40.78 19.46
CA LEU A 575 2.45 41.95 20.36
C LEU A 575 3.18 43.22 19.85
N PRO A 576 4.43 43.17 19.36
CA PRO A 576 5.13 44.36 18.87
C PRO A 576 4.46 45.03 17.66
N LEU A 577 3.75 44.23 16.84
CA LEU A 577 3.11 44.69 15.60
C LEU A 577 1.66 45.12 15.80
N TYR A 578 1.03 44.72 16.92
CA TYR A 578 -0.37 45.05 17.23
C TYR A 578 -0.71 46.56 17.17
N PRO A 579 0.02 47.48 17.82
CA PRO A 579 -0.31 48.91 17.78
C PRO A 579 -0.20 49.50 16.36
N PHE A 580 0.76 49.03 15.56
CA PHE A 580 0.93 49.44 14.17
C PHE A 580 -0.28 49.07 13.31
N PHE A 581 -0.74 47.82 13.39
CA PHE A 581 -1.92 47.38 12.64
C PHE A 581 -3.22 48.02 13.16
N ARG A 582 -3.31 48.32 14.46
CA ARG A 582 -4.47 49.04 15.03
C ARG A 582 -4.57 50.47 14.52
N LEU A 583 -3.44 51.15 14.31
CA LEU A 583 -3.40 52.52 13.79
C LEU A 583 -3.81 52.59 12.31
N ILE A 584 -3.33 51.64 11.51
CA ILE A 584 -3.66 51.50 10.07
C ILE A 584 -5.14 51.10 9.85
N ALA A 585 -5.73 50.39 10.82
CA ALA A 585 -7.11 49.93 10.77
C ALA A 585 -8.15 50.99 11.20
N SER A 586 -7.76 52.25 11.44
CA SER A 586 -8.69 53.31 11.88
C SER A 586 -9.61 53.79 10.75
N GLY A 587 -10.83 53.24 10.70
CA GLY A 587 -11.91 53.60 9.75
C GLY A 587 -13.28 53.10 10.22
N ARG A 588 -14.36 53.36 9.47
CA ARG A 588 -15.73 52.88 9.79
C ARG A 588 -15.75 51.36 9.95
N ASN A 589 -15.78 50.89 11.20
CA ASN A 589 -15.75 49.49 11.55
C ASN A 589 -17.16 48.88 11.42
N ARG A 590 -17.33 47.92 10.50
CA ARG A 590 -18.45 46.97 10.59
C ARG A 590 -18.01 45.80 11.48
N ASN A 591 -18.63 45.70 12.64
CA ASN A 591 -18.42 44.58 13.54
C ASN A 591 -19.23 43.37 13.04
N LEU A 592 -18.59 42.21 13.03
CA LEU A 592 -19.22 40.92 12.81
C LEU A 592 -19.27 40.20 14.16
N HIS A 593 -20.47 39.87 14.60
CA HIS A 593 -20.69 39.05 15.78
C HIS A 593 -20.83 37.58 15.36
N ILE A 594 -19.98 36.70 15.89
CA ILE A 594 -20.05 35.25 15.67
C ILE A 594 -20.58 34.60 16.95
N PRO A 595 -21.81 34.04 16.95
CA PRO A 595 -22.33 33.31 18.10
C PRO A 595 -21.51 32.03 18.31
N LEU A 596 -21.08 31.75 19.55
CA LEU A 596 -20.29 30.56 19.89
C LEU A 596 -21.13 29.44 20.56
N GLY A 597 -22.47 29.54 20.47
CA GLY A 597 -23.43 28.54 20.93
C GLY A 597 -24.88 29.03 20.79
N SER A 598 -25.82 28.12 21.00
CA SER A 598 -27.28 28.37 21.00
C SER A 598 -27.77 29.28 22.13
N ASP A 599 -27.09 29.27 23.28
CA ASP A 599 -27.37 30.16 24.41
C ASP A 599 -26.30 31.27 24.56
N PRO A 600 -26.63 32.53 24.24
CA PRO A 600 -25.71 33.67 24.35
C PRO A 600 -25.23 33.96 25.78
N LEU A 601 -25.98 33.52 26.81
CA LEU A 601 -25.63 33.75 28.22
C LEU A 601 -24.56 32.77 28.71
N LEU A 602 -24.51 31.56 28.15
CA LEU A 602 -23.54 30.52 28.51
C LEU A 602 -22.26 30.56 27.65
N LYS A 603 -22.37 30.95 26.39
CA LYS A 603 -21.23 31.04 25.44
C LYS A 603 -21.24 32.40 24.72
N PRO A 604 -20.64 33.46 25.30
CA PRO A 604 -20.64 34.78 24.68
C PRO A 604 -19.92 34.74 23.32
N GLY A 605 -20.56 35.30 22.29
CA GLY A 605 -20.03 35.33 20.93
C GLY A 605 -18.75 36.15 20.78
N LEU A 606 -18.06 35.96 19.65
CA LEU A 606 -16.82 36.66 19.34
C LEU A 606 -17.09 37.86 18.43
N ASN A 607 -16.57 39.02 18.80
CA ASN A 607 -16.64 40.23 17.96
C ASN A 607 -15.38 40.30 17.09
N LEU A 608 -15.56 40.21 15.78
CA LEU A 608 -14.51 40.39 14.77
C LEU A 608 -14.81 41.61 13.90
N TRP A 609 -13.81 42.11 13.20
CA TRP A 609 -14.02 43.09 12.13
C TRP A 609 -14.30 42.40 10.81
N HIS A 610 -15.14 43.01 9.96
CA HIS A 610 -15.38 42.48 8.62
C HIS A 610 -14.04 42.31 7.87
N PRO A 611 -13.84 41.17 7.18
CA PRO A 611 -12.57 40.77 6.59
C PRO A 611 -12.23 41.63 5.37
N HIS A 612 -11.54 42.75 5.58
CA HIS A 612 -10.76 43.44 4.55
C HIS A 612 -9.28 43.33 4.91
N ASN A 613 -8.39 43.42 3.90
CA ASN A 613 -6.93 43.26 4.07
C ASN A 613 -6.35 44.06 5.25
N ARG A 614 -6.98 45.17 5.64
CA ARG A 614 -6.58 46.04 6.75
C ARG A 614 -6.83 45.47 8.16
N HIS A 615 -7.79 44.57 8.35
CA HIS A 615 -8.15 44.01 9.67
C HIS A 615 -7.69 42.56 9.89
N ARG A 616 -7.01 41.96 8.90
CA ARG A 616 -6.59 40.55 8.93
C ARG A 616 -5.71 40.21 10.12
N PHE A 617 -4.69 41.02 10.39
CA PHE A 617 -3.79 40.82 11.51
C PHE A 617 -4.53 40.89 12.86
N LEU A 618 -5.43 41.87 13.01
CA LEU A 618 -6.19 42.09 14.24
C LEU A 618 -7.17 40.94 14.50
N ASN A 619 -7.89 40.47 13.48
CA ASN A 619 -8.80 39.33 13.62
C ASN A 619 -8.06 38.04 14.04
N VAL A 620 -6.88 37.76 13.45
CA VAL A 620 -6.04 36.62 13.87
C VAL A 620 -5.62 36.75 15.33
N PHE A 621 -5.23 37.95 15.76
CA PHE A 621 -4.90 38.22 17.16
C PHE A 621 -6.09 37.94 18.11
N HIS A 622 -7.31 38.37 17.77
CA HIS A 622 -8.50 38.10 18.59
C HIS A 622 -8.91 36.62 18.62
N LEU A 623 -8.75 35.90 17.51
CA LEU A 623 -9.01 34.46 17.44
C LEU A 623 -8.01 33.67 18.30
N LEU A 624 -6.72 34.02 18.25
CA LEU A 624 -5.69 33.42 19.11
C LEU A 624 -5.94 33.74 20.59
N ALA A 625 -6.33 34.98 20.92
CA ALA A 625 -6.72 35.35 22.27
C ALA A 625 -7.96 34.58 22.77
N GLY A 626 -8.97 34.39 21.90
CA GLY A 626 -10.15 33.57 22.20
C GLY A 626 -9.82 32.09 22.45
N THR A 627 -8.78 31.57 21.79
CA THR A 627 -8.26 30.23 22.03
C THR A 627 -7.59 30.11 23.40
N LEU A 628 -6.75 31.08 23.75
CA LEU A 628 -6.09 31.14 25.06
C LEU A 628 -7.10 31.25 26.21
N GLN A 629 -8.18 32.01 26.01
CA GLN A 629 -9.31 32.12 26.96
C GLN A 629 -10.18 30.85 27.04
N GLY A 630 -9.97 29.88 26.14
CA GLY A 630 -10.71 28.62 26.10
C GLY A 630 -12.08 28.69 25.45
N ARG A 631 -12.40 29.82 24.79
CA ARG A 631 -13.62 30.02 24.00
C ARG A 631 -13.53 29.32 22.64
N LEU A 632 -12.31 29.20 22.11
CA LEU A 632 -11.99 28.51 20.86
C LEU A 632 -10.93 27.43 21.09
N SER A 633 -10.75 26.58 20.09
CA SER A 633 -9.66 25.61 19.92
C SER A 633 -8.83 25.98 18.68
N LEU A 634 -7.57 25.58 18.59
CA LEU A 634 -6.82 25.73 17.34
C LEU A 634 -7.39 24.86 16.22
N VAL A 635 -7.79 23.64 16.57
CA VAL A 635 -8.37 22.65 15.64
C VAL A 635 -9.71 22.17 16.20
N GLY A 636 -10.78 22.36 15.46
CA GLY A 636 -12.15 22.20 15.93
C GLY A 636 -13.20 22.46 14.83
N ALA A 637 -14.46 22.56 15.24
CA ALA A 637 -15.60 22.75 14.35
C ALA A 637 -15.49 24.07 13.54
N PRO A 638 -16.05 24.16 12.33
CA PRO A 638 -16.15 25.41 11.60
C PRO A 638 -16.99 26.44 12.37
N LEU A 639 -16.59 27.71 12.33
CA LEU A 639 -17.27 28.83 13.01
C LEU A 639 -18.70 29.11 12.51
N THR A 640 -19.16 28.42 11.47
CA THR A 640 -20.48 28.59 10.83
C THR A 640 -21.47 27.49 11.16
N ASP A 641 -21.03 26.37 11.75
CA ASP A 641 -21.87 25.18 11.90
C ASP A 641 -22.30 24.99 13.37
N GLN A 642 -23.44 25.60 13.72
CA GLN A 642 -23.94 25.65 15.10
C GLN A 642 -24.51 24.30 15.59
N ALA A 643 -25.01 23.47 14.69
CA ALA A 643 -25.73 22.23 15.04
C ALA A 643 -24.81 21.14 15.63
N VAL A 644 -23.53 21.09 15.23
CA VAL A 644 -22.61 20.02 15.65
C VAL A 644 -21.84 20.37 16.93
N SER A 645 -21.52 21.65 17.15
CA SER A 645 -20.79 22.14 18.33
C SER A 645 -21.55 21.89 19.64
N ASP A 646 -22.87 22.07 19.63
CA ASP A 646 -23.69 22.01 20.85
C ASP A 646 -24.06 20.58 21.28
N ASN A 647 -24.10 19.61 20.36
CA ASN A 647 -24.50 18.22 20.69
C ASN A 647 -23.34 17.31 21.13
N ILE A 648 -22.08 17.58 20.73
CA ILE A 648 -20.96 16.63 20.91
C ILE A 648 -19.83 17.19 21.81
N GLY A 649 -19.94 18.44 22.28
CA GLY A 649 -18.88 19.08 23.09
C GLY A 649 -17.61 19.41 22.27
N TYR A 650 -17.75 19.47 20.95
CA TYR A 650 -16.68 19.77 19.99
C TYR A 650 -16.55 21.28 19.80
N LYS A 651 -15.50 21.90 20.36
CA LYS A 651 -15.33 23.36 20.31
C LYS A 651 -15.05 23.85 18.89
N PHE A 652 -15.48 25.08 18.61
CA PHE A 652 -15.09 25.81 17.40
C PHE A 652 -13.58 25.97 17.28
N GLY A 653 -13.07 25.67 16.09
CA GLY A 653 -11.66 25.69 15.73
C GLY A 653 -11.28 26.88 14.86
N LEU A 654 -10.05 27.39 15.01
CA LEU A 654 -9.45 28.28 14.01
C LEU A 654 -9.24 27.56 12.67
N THR A 655 -9.06 26.25 12.73
CA THR A 655 -9.06 25.34 11.60
C THR A 655 -9.65 24.00 12.03
N GLY A 656 -9.71 23.01 11.14
CA GLY A 656 -10.34 21.73 11.43
C GLY A 656 -10.32 20.82 10.22
N LEU A 657 -10.69 19.56 10.45
CA LEU A 657 -10.66 18.54 9.39
C LEU A 657 -11.65 18.89 8.26
N LEU A 658 -12.77 19.53 8.59
CA LEU A 658 -13.74 19.99 7.61
C LEU A 658 -13.18 21.10 6.72
N GLN A 659 -12.57 22.12 7.32
CA GLN A 659 -12.04 23.30 6.61
C GLN A 659 -10.96 22.93 5.59
N ILE A 660 -10.14 21.91 5.87
CA ILE A 660 -9.14 21.42 4.91
C ILE A 660 -9.74 20.52 3.80
N ASN A 661 -10.97 20.04 3.96
CA ASN A 661 -11.67 19.15 3.03
C ASN A 661 -12.91 19.79 2.37
N GLU A 662 -13.25 21.04 2.66
CA GLU A 662 -14.48 21.71 2.20
C GLU A 662 -14.80 21.56 0.70
N LYS A 663 -13.78 21.62 -0.18
CA LYS A 663 -13.97 21.44 -1.64
C LYS A 663 -14.46 20.04 -2.06
N ARG A 664 -14.40 19.07 -1.15
CA ARG A 664 -14.78 17.66 -1.35
C ARG A 664 -16.20 17.38 -0.84
N LEU A 665 -16.71 18.23 0.05
CA LEU A 665 -17.90 17.97 0.84
C LEU A 665 -19.04 18.85 0.35
N PHE A 666 -20.03 18.23 -0.27
CA PHE A 666 -21.15 18.94 -0.90
C PHE A 666 -22.46 18.74 -0.14
N ARG A 667 -22.53 17.70 0.71
CA ARG A 667 -23.70 17.36 1.51
C ARG A 667 -23.42 17.49 3.00
N ASP A 668 -24.42 17.89 3.78
CA ASP A 668 -24.26 18.09 5.23
C ASP A 668 -23.97 16.77 6.00
N GLU A 669 -24.49 15.64 5.51
CA GLU A 669 -24.18 14.31 6.05
C GLU A 669 -22.68 13.96 5.96
N GLU A 670 -22.02 14.36 4.86
CA GLU A 670 -20.57 14.14 4.66
C GLU A 670 -19.76 14.99 5.64
N LYS A 671 -20.21 16.23 5.90
CA LYS A 671 -19.56 17.12 6.87
C LYS A 671 -19.58 16.50 8.27
N HIS A 672 -20.73 15.96 8.68
CA HIS A 672 -20.88 15.30 9.97
C HIS A 672 -19.97 14.07 10.11
N ARG A 673 -19.83 13.24 9.07
CA ARG A 673 -18.93 12.08 9.07
C ARG A 673 -17.46 12.47 9.28
N PHE A 674 -17.00 13.56 8.66
CA PHE A 674 -15.62 14.03 8.84
C PHE A 674 -15.36 14.50 10.28
N GLU A 675 -16.32 15.15 10.91
CA GLU A 675 -16.20 15.58 12.30
C GLU A 675 -16.20 14.40 13.26
N LEU A 676 -17.11 13.44 13.08
CA LEU A 676 -17.10 12.18 13.82
C LEU A 676 -15.79 11.43 13.64
N TYR A 677 -15.27 11.33 12.41
CA TYR A 677 -13.99 10.69 12.12
C TYR A 677 -12.83 11.35 12.85
N TYR A 678 -12.79 12.69 12.89
CA TYR A 678 -11.78 13.42 13.67
C TYR A 678 -11.87 13.09 15.16
N LEU A 679 -13.08 13.03 15.73
CA LEU A 679 -13.29 12.72 17.15
C LEU A 679 -12.91 11.28 17.49
N GLN A 680 -13.24 10.33 16.62
CA GLN A 680 -12.92 8.90 16.74
C GLN A 680 -11.42 8.63 16.61
N ASN A 681 -10.70 9.44 15.82
CA ASN A 681 -9.27 9.25 15.54
C ASN A 681 -8.40 10.35 16.16
N TYR A 682 -8.92 11.03 17.19
CA TYR A 682 -8.24 12.18 17.77
C TYR A 682 -6.86 11.80 18.32
N THR A 683 -5.83 12.51 17.86
CA THR A 683 -4.52 12.57 18.49
C THR A 683 -3.97 13.98 18.36
N VAL A 684 -3.07 14.35 19.27
CA VAL A 684 -2.35 15.64 19.22
C VAL A 684 -1.56 15.81 17.92
N TRP A 685 -1.09 14.69 17.34
CA TRP A 685 -0.43 14.72 16.03
C TRP A 685 -1.39 15.04 14.89
N LYS A 686 -2.65 14.62 14.98
CA LYS A 686 -3.69 14.99 14.01
C LYS A 686 -3.95 16.48 14.02
N ASP A 687 -3.92 17.13 15.18
CA ASP A 687 -4.00 18.59 15.30
C ASP A 687 -2.85 19.27 14.56
N PHE A 688 -1.61 18.85 14.82
CA PHE A 688 -0.44 19.40 14.13
C PHE A 688 -0.49 19.17 12.62
N GLU A 689 -0.97 18.01 12.17
CA GLU A 689 -1.16 17.71 10.75
C GLU A 689 -2.16 18.67 10.10
N ILE A 690 -3.32 18.90 10.74
CA ILE A 690 -4.35 19.82 10.24
C ILE A 690 -3.80 21.26 10.22
N ILE A 691 -3.17 21.72 11.30
CA ILE A 691 -2.54 23.05 11.36
C ILE A 691 -1.52 23.23 10.23
N PHE A 692 -0.65 22.24 10.02
CA PHE A 692 0.37 22.28 8.97
C PHE A 692 -0.26 22.34 7.57
N LYS A 693 -1.27 21.53 7.29
CA LYS A 693 -2.02 21.58 6.02
C LYS A 693 -2.73 22.91 5.80
N THR A 694 -3.25 23.51 6.86
CA THR A 694 -3.89 24.84 6.80
C THR A 694 -2.87 25.93 6.46
N LEU A 695 -1.66 25.87 7.01
CA LEU A 695 -0.58 26.79 6.67
C LEU A 695 -0.13 26.63 5.21
N LEU A 696 0.05 25.39 4.73
CA LEU A 696 0.45 25.12 3.34
C LEU A 696 -0.61 25.52 2.31
N SER A 697 -1.88 25.28 2.62
CA SER A 697 -2.99 25.62 1.71
C SER A 697 -3.35 27.10 1.71
N GLY A 698 -2.81 27.89 2.65
CA GLY A 698 -3.18 29.30 2.85
C GLY A 698 -4.62 29.50 3.35
N LYS A 699 -5.36 28.43 3.64
CA LYS A 699 -6.78 28.43 4.05
C LYS A 699 -6.96 28.63 5.56
N CYS A 700 -6.32 29.64 6.13
CA CYS A 700 -6.54 29.98 7.54
C CYS A 700 -7.78 30.86 7.68
N CYS A 701 -8.76 30.45 8.52
CA CYS A 701 -9.93 31.15 9.12
C CYS A 701 -10.73 32.23 8.33
N TYR A 702 -10.28 32.64 7.15
CA TYR A 702 -10.68 33.85 6.45
C TYR A 702 -11.72 33.57 5.35
N VAL A 703 -11.90 32.29 4.99
CA VAL A 703 -12.83 31.88 3.92
C VAL A 703 -14.29 32.04 4.37
N TYR A 704 -14.61 31.79 5.64
CA TYR A 704 -16.00 31.79 6.10
C TYR A 704 -16.55 33.16 6.47
N VAL A 705 -15.69 34.16 6.66
CA VAL A 705 -16.14 35.52 6.97
C VAL A 705 -16.58 36.26 5.69
N ASN A 706 -16.32 35.69 4.50
CA ASN A 706 -16.80 36.17 3.20
C ASN A 706 -18.03 35.42 2.66
N ALA A 707 -18.49 34.35 3.32
CA ALA A 707 -19.62 33.53 2.85
C ALA A 707 -21.01 34.15 3.11
N GLY A 708 -21.05 35.34 3.73
CA GLY A 708 -22.26 36.12 3.98
C GLY A 708 -22.52 37.23 2.96
N LYS A 709 -22.21 37.05 1.67
CA LYS A 709 -22.81 37.89 0.64
C LYS A 709 -24.18 37.30 0.27
N PRO A 710 -25.30 38.00 0.47
CA PRO A 710 -26.47 37.76 -0.35
C PRO A 710 -26.12 38.16 -1.78
N ASP A 711 -26.63 37.40 -2.74
CA ASP A 711 -26.68 37.81 -4.14
C ASP A 711 -27.09 39.29 -4.24
N ALA A 712 -26.26 40.08 -4.89
CA ALA A 712 -26.53 41.48 -5.13
C ALA A 712 -26.17 41.80 -6.58
N GLY A 713 -27.22 41.86 -7.41
CA GLY A 713 -27.22 42.48 -8.74
C GLY A 713 -26.89 41.54 -9.87
#